data_AF-R7LCT3-F1
#
_entry.id   AF-R7LCT3-F1
#
_cell.length_a   1.000
_cell.length_b   1.000
_cell.length_c   1.000
_cell.angle_alpha   90.00
_cell.angle_beta   90.00
_cell.angle_gamma   90.00
#
_symmetry.space_group_name_H-M   'P 1'
#
loop_
_entity.id
_entity.type
_entity.pdbx_description
1 polymer ?
#
loop_
_entity_poly.entity_id
_entity_poly.type
_entity_poly.pdbx_seq_one_letter_code
_entity_poly.pdbx_strand_id
1 'polypeptide(L)'
;MKFIIFALVWFAAVNSAFSENSAVCDGLKSAGVSINEEVAAFEGNDLQVDTTKAQRSWTRAVSTHRGILKPGKFYTLFVELKQPEVDGQKALFNIIVRDCVSMDPKTDLLHRGIIATKNYVGYKFQFSIPEGLENHSLQIHLPRNFRGTIGSFKLVEGYGEDFIAAEKKAPAYEGPLPNAPSGAEEFDVLLPESGGLVVDAADFGLSENSENVAEILNAAIEHCKKVGARKLSVPKGTYYVKDLASINFFGLKNFEFDGNGSTFVFFKQKPFVNFDVKNCERVKLCNFNFDWDWERDPLGSLLKVVGTGREDGGKEYVDFEFYQYKEFPRKDVRIAVVSSYDPKTKSVGVEGGFDRQFEFFKGKNKPETKWLTPNTLRVFSPNLFAFKEGMLFRAHHYYYDMVGIRMRSNEHLTLQNINIFSCVGHGLAVSGTQKYWQFVNVNIRPPKGKKRRVITCTADHCHISSSCGFFKMVDCEFTRGGDDCLNIHDGAGFALKTGARTLKALNMAYIHDYAKGDEIELRHGDYSPTGVTAKIVGVKLLDKAKREYEFVFDRDLPEPAQEGFIMFNRRFDSRNIILRGCYFHHCKARGMLLLGRDILVENCRFVATGKGAMNIESGYTFNLWSEGYGAYNIIVRGCLFDAVNPRGMQHDGKPHDIYIGVYMMTDPSYMRTDYPLFHDILIENNTFKNTYGLAAFISSAKNVVVKNNTFENTLPREKPLYCRSAFWVAHASDIFIVNNVFKPNGLAPNAGVFFDSESVKNLTFKGNSIE
;
A
#
# COMPACT_ATOMS: atom_id res chain seq x y z
N MET A 1 -9.14 -23.31 33.13
CA MET A 1 -10.06 -24.39 32.70
C MET A 1 -11.22 -23.92 31.81
N LYS A 2 -12.02 -22.90 32.16
CA LYS A 2 -13.13 -22.43 31.31
C LYS A 2 -12.72 -21.93 29.91
N PHE A 3 -11.54 -21.31 29.76
CA PHE A 3 -10.99 -20.90 28.45
C PHE A 3 -10.53 -22.05 27.55
N ILE A 4 -10.08 -23.16 28.14
CA ILE A 4 -9.59 -24.34 27.39
C ILE A 4 -10.77 -25.08 26.76
N ILE A 5 -11.92 -25.13 27.46
CA ILE A 5 -13.14 -25.77 26.96
C ILE A 5 -13.76 -24.94 25.82
N PHE A 6 -13.75 -23.60 25.90
CA PHE A 6 -14.20 -22.74 24.80
C PHE A 6 -13.34 -22.88 23.53
N ALA A 7 -12.01 -22.98 23.69
CA ALA A 7 -11.10 -23.18 22.56
C ALA A 7 -11.29 -24.55 21.87
N LEU A 8 -11.52 -25.62 22.64
CA LEU A 8 -11.76 -26.97 22.11
C LEU A 8 -13.09 -27.11 21.36
N VAL A 9 -14.16 -26.47 21.84
CA VAL A 9 -15.48 -26.47 21.17
C VAL A 9 -15.44 -25.65 19.88
N TRP A 10 -14.68 -24.55 19.85
CA TRP A 10 -14.45 -23.76 18.62
C TRP A 10 -13.59 -24.52 17.61
N PHE A 11 -12.54 -25.22 18.06
CA PHE A 11 -11.68 -26.06 17.20
C PHE A 11 -12.44 -27.17 16.48
N ALA A 12 -13.36 -27.86 17.16
CA ALA A 12 -14.17 -28.92 16.56
C ALA A 12 -15.21 -28.36 15.56
N ALA A 13 -15.84 -27.22 15.87
CA ALA A 13 -16.83 -26.59 15.00
C ALA A 13 -16.22 -25.98 13.73
N VAL A 14 -14.98 -25.48 13.81
CA VAL A 14 -14.28 -24.87 12.67
C VAL A 14 -13.74 -25.94 11.72
N ASN A 15 -13.21 -27.06 12.22
CA ASN A 15 -12.81 -28.19 11.37
C ASN A 15 -14.01 -28.83 10.63
N SER A 16 -15.21 -28.87 11.23
CA SER A 16 -16.43 -29.31 10.54
C SER A 16 -17.02 -28.27 9.57
N ALA A 17 -16.70 -26.98 9.73
CA ALA A 17 -17.24 -25.91 8.88
C ALA A 17 -16.53 -25.79 7.53
N PHE A 18 -15.32 -26.32 7.38
CA PHE A 18 -14.61 -26.34 6.09
C PHE A 18 -14.95 -27.57 5.24
N SER A 19 -15.64 -28.58 5.78
CA SER A 19 -16.03 -29.79 5.04
C SER A 19 -17.45 -29.74 4.45
N GLU A 20 -18.27 -28.73 4.76
CA GLU A 20 -19.66 -28.64 4.29
C GLU A 20 -19.98 -27.26 3.70
N ASN A 21 -19.40 -26.95 2.53
CA ASN A 21 -19.88 -25.85 1.69
C ASN A 21 -21.25 -26.25 1.10
N SER A 22 -22.35 -25.94 1.78
CA SER A 22 -23.70 -26.23 1.28
C SER A 22 -24.26 -25.01 0.51
N ALA A 23 -24.73 -25.24 -0.71
CA ALA A 23 -25.39 -24.20 -1.49
C ALA A 23 -26.72 -23.83 -0.81
N VAL A 24 -26.85 -22.56 -0.43
CA VAL A 24 -28.04 -21.97 0.18
C VAL A 24 -28.96 -21.41 -0.90
N CYS A 25 -28.37 -20.86 -1.97
CA CYS A 25 -29.06 -20.52 -3.21
C CYS A 25 -28.14 -20.89 -4.38
N ASP A 26 -28.69 -21.57 -5.38
CA ASP A 26 -27.97 -21.96 -6.60
C ASP A 26 -28.74 -21.43 -7.82
N GLY A 27 -28.36 -20.23 -8.27
CA GLY A 27 -29.04 -19.46 -9.29
C GLY A 27 -30.10 -18.48 -8.77
N LEU A 28 -30.37 -17.44 -9.57
CA LEU A 28 -31.35 -16.38 -9.28
C LEU A 28 -32.81 -16.85 -9.30
N LYS A 29 -33.09 -18.03 -9.87
CA LYS A 29 -34.42 -18.67 -9.88
C LYS A 29 -34.69 -19.51 -8.63
N SER A 30 -33.75 -19.56 -7.68
CA SER A 30 -33.89 -20.28 -6.41
C SER A 30 -35.07 -19.76 -5.59
N ALA A 31 -35.82 -20.65 -4.93
CA ALA A 31 -37.00 -20.31 -4.12
C ALA A 31 -36.75 -19.31 -2.96
N GLY A 32 -35.47 -19.11 -2.59
CA GLY A 32 -35.03 -18.15 -1.57
C GLY A 32 -34.69 -16.76 -2.09
N VAL A 33 -34.91 -16.46 -3.39
CA VAL A 33 -34.52 -15.20 -4.04
C VAL A 33 -35.75 -14.50 -4.63
N SER A 34 -35.88 -13.20 -4.36
CA SER A 34 -36.86 -12.31 -5.00
C SER A 34 -36.20 -11.44 -6.06
N ILE A 35 -36.88 -11.31 -7.20
CA ILE A 35 -36.51 -10.42 -8.31
C ILE A 35 -37.51 -9.26 -8.37
N ASN A 36 -37.01 -8.04 -8.59
CA ASN A 36 -37.87 -6.88 -8.83
C ASN A 36 -38.18 -6.76 -10.32
N GLU A 37 -39.35 -7.25 -10.73
CA GLU A 37 -39.80 -7.29 -12.12
C GLU A 37 -39.98 -5.91 -12.76
N GLU A 38 -40.05 -4.82 -11.98
CA GLU A 38 -40.10 -3.45 -12.53
C GLU A 38 -38.80 -3.05 -13.24
N VAL A 39 -37.68 -3.66 -12.86
CA VAL A 39 -36.33 -3.28 -13.32
C VAL A 39 -35.48 -4.47 -13.71
N ALA A 40 -36.03 -5.69 -13.69
CA ALA A 40 -35.28 -6.91 -13.98
C ALA A 40 -36.15 -7.96 -14.68
N ALA A 41 -35.60 -8.60 -15.72
CA ALA A 41 -36.26 -9.66 -16.47
C ALA A 41 -35.25 -10.72 -16.91
N PHE A 42 -35.64 -11.99 -16.90
CA PHE A 42 -34.77 -13.07 -17.35
C PHE A 42 -34.70 -13.16 -18.88
N GLU A 43 -33.49 -13.34 -19.39
CA GLU A 43 -33.20 -13.73 -20.75
C GLU A 43 -32.39 -15.03 -20.71
N GLY A 44 -33.07 -16.16 -20.89
CA GLY A 44 -32.48 -17.48 -20.63
C GLY A 44 -32.18 -17.70 -19.14
N ASN A 45 -30.89 -17.88 -18.81
CA ASN A 45 -30.42 -18.01 -17.43
C ASN A 45 -29.93 -16.70 -16.82
N ASP A 46 -29.73 -15.68 -17.65
CA ASP A 46 -29.21 -14.38 -17.23
C ASP A 46 -30.36 -13.46 -16.82
N LEU A 47 -30.12 -12.59 -15.84
CA LEU A 47 -31.06 -11.56 -15.44
C LEU A 47 -30.62 -10.21 -16.02
N GLN A 48 -31.38 -9.72 -17.01
CA GLN A 48 -31.22 -8.37 -17.52
C GLN A 48 -31.79 -7.39 -16.51
N VAL A 49 -31.06 -6.32 -16.23
CA VAL A 49 -31.50 -5.24 -15.34
C VAL A 49 -31.48 -3.90 -16.04
N ASP A 50 -32.55 -3.12 -15.88
CA ASP A 50 -32.74 -1.81 -16.49
C ASP A 50 -33.49 -0.86 -15.53
N THR A 51 -32.81 0.19 -15.08
CA THR A 51 -33.38 1.26 -14.24
C THR A 51 -33.51 2.59 -14.97
N THR A 52 -33.42 2.62 -16.30
CA THR A 52 -33.57 3.84 -17.13
C THR A 52 -34.94 4.49 -16.96
N LYS A 53 -35.97 3.68 -16.63
CA LYS A 53 -37.33 4.15 -16.34
C LYS A 53 -37.60 4.35 -14.85
N ALA A 54 -36.66 4.01 -13.97
CA ALA A 54 -36.84 4.15 -12.53
C ALA A 54 -36.77 5.62 -12.09
N GLN A 55 -37.65 6.01 -11.19
CA GLN A 55 -37.69 7.38 -10.63
C GLN A 55 -36.79 7.55 -9.40
N ARG A 56 -36.46 6.44 -8.71
CA ARG A 56 -35.64 6.44 -7.49
C ARG A 56 -34.15 6.52 -7.83
N SER A 57 -33.37 7.15 -6.95
CA SER A 57 -31.91 7.22 -7.11
C SER A 57 -31.24 5.84 -7.05
N TRP A 58 -31.81 4.91 -6.29
CA TRP A 58 -31.38 3.51 -6.17
C TRP A 58 -32.59 2.59 -6.17
N THR A 59 -32.50 1.48 -6.89
CA THR A 59 -33.57 0.47 -6.99
C THR A 59 -33.00 -0.91 -6.72
N ARG A 60 -33.65 -1.68 -5.85
CA ARG A 60 -33.30 -3.08 -5.56
C ARG A 60 -33.76 -3.95 -6.71
N ALA A 61 -32.85 -4.72 -7.32
CA ALA A 61 -33.15 -5.66 -8.38
C ALA A 61 -33.28 -7.10 -7.86
N VAL A 62 -32.43 -7.49 -6.90
CA VAL A 62 -32.39 -8.84 -6.32
C VAL A 62 -32.36 -8.76 -4.80
N SER A 63 -33.03 -9.68 -4.12
CA SER A 63 -32.85 -9.89 -2.66
C SER A 63 -33.10 -11.33 -2.25
N THR A 64 -32.31 -11.85 -1.32
CA THR A 64 -32.64 -13.12 -0.63
C THR A 64 -33.79 -12.91 0.36
N HIS A 65 -34.62 -13.94 0.55
CA HIS A 65 -35.69 -13.93 1.55
C HIS A 65 -35.12 -13.81 2.98
N ARG A 66 -35.92 -13.22 3.88
CA ARG A 66 -35.60 -13.14 5.30
C ARG A 66 -35.43 -14.56 5.86
N GLY A 67 -34.41 -14.75 6.68
CA GLY A 67 -34.11 -16.04 7.31
C GLY A 67 -33.31 -17.01 6.44
N ILE A 68 -32.96 -16.65 5.20
CA ILE A 68 -31.96 -17.39 4.40
C ILE A 68 -30.58 -17.28 5.04
N LEU A 69 -30.19 -16.07 5.43
CA LEU A 69 -28.96 -15.81 6.16
C LEU A 69 -29.21 -16.01 7.66
N LYS A 70 -28.56 -17.00 8.27
CA LYS A 70 -28.73 -17.35 9.69
C LYS A 70 -27.69 -16.64 10.57
N PRO A 71 -28.05 -16.17 11.78
CA PRO A 71 -27.10 -15.67 12.76
C PRO A 71 -26.01 -16.69 13.11
N GLY A 72 -24.82 -16.19 13.44
CA GLY A 72 -23.66 -17.02 13.80
C GLY A 72 -23.00 -17.74 12.62
N LYS A 73 -23.50 -17.56 11.39
CA LYS A 73 -22.99 -18.23 10.18
C LYS A 73 -22.17 -17.32 9.29
N PHE A 74 -21.34 -17.95 8.46
CA PHE A 74 -20.55 -17.31 7.42
C PHE A 74 -21.10 -17.70 6.06
N TYR A 75 -21.05 -16.79 5.10
CA TYR A 75 -21.56 -16.99 3.75
C TYR A 75 -20.59 -16.46 2.71
N THR A 76 -20.63 -17.10 1.54
CA THR A 76 -19.88 -16.70 0.36
C THR A 76 -20.83 -16.57 -0.83
N LEU A 77 -20.87 -15.39 -1.43
CA LEU A 77 -21.56 -15.10 -2.68
C LEU A 77 -20.58 -15.21 -3.85
N PHE A 78 -20.95 -15.99 -4.85
CA PHE A 78 -20.37 -15.99 -6.19
C PHE A 78 -21.38 -15.35 -7.14
N VAL A 79 -20.97 -14.33 -7.89
CA VAL A 79 -21.86 -13.65 -8.83
C VAL A 79 -21.11 -13.18 -10.07
N GLU A 80 -21.65 -13.42 -11.26
CA GLU A 80 -21.15 -12.86 -12.50
C GLU A 80 -21.93 -11.60 -12.87
N LEU A 81 -21.22 -10.53 -13.17
CA LEU A 81 -21.81 -9.25 -13.58
C LEU A 81 -21.24 -8.82 -14.93
N LYS A 82 -22.09 -8.19 -15.72
CA LYS A 82 -21.76 -7.58 -17.01
C LYS A 82 -22.49 -6.25 -17.14
N GLN A 83 -21.84 -5.26 -17.72
CA GLN A 83 -22.43 -3.96 -18.03
C GLN A 83 -22.02 -3.54 -19.45
N PRO A 84 -22.94 -3.52 -20.42
CA PRO A 84 -22.67 -2.93 -21.73
C PRO A 84 -22.43 -1.41 -21.60
N GLU A 85 -21.59 -0.83 -22.48
CA GLU A 85 -21.11 0.56 -22.40
C GLU A 85 -22.22 1.57 -22.04
N VAL A 86 -21.97 2.38 -21.02
CA VAL A 86 -22.76 3.59 -20.74
C VAL A 86 -21.81 4.77 -20.56
N ASP A 87 -21.83 5.66 -21.54
CA ASP A 87 -21.31 7.05 -21.60
C ASP A 87 -20.74 7.62 -20.28
N GLY A 88 -19.52 7.22 -19.93
CA GLY A 88 -18.72 7.86 -18.88
C GLY A 88 -19.35 7.90 -17.47
N GLN A 89 -20.40 7.11 -17.19
CA GLN A 89 -21.04 7.06 -15.87
C GLN A 89 -20.44 5.95 -15.01
N LYS A 90 -19.94 6.34 -13.82
CA LYS A 90 -19.50 5.44 -12.74
C LYS A 90 -20.69 4.81 -12.01
N ALA A 91 -21.57 4.12 -12.72
CA ALA A 91 -22.74 3.49 -12.14
C ALA A 91 -22.38 2.05 -11.68
N LEU A 92 -22.71 1.70 -10.43
CA LEU A 92 -22.21 0.50 -9.75
C LEU A 92 -23.34 -0.49 -9.46
N PHE A 93 -23.10 -1.80 -9.64
CA PHE A 93 -23.86 -2.81 -8.93
C PHE A 93 -23.53 -2.71 -7.43
N ASN A 94 -24.53 -2.45 -6.59
CA ASN A 94 -24.35 -2.38 -5.14
C ASN A 94 -24.80 -3.69 -4.49
N ILE A 95 -23.82 -4.51 -4.08
CA ILE A 95 -24.03 -5.76 -3.35
C ILE A 95 -23.99 -5.45 -1.86
N ILE A 96 -25.10 -5.67 -1.17
CA ILE A 96 -25.32 -5.22 0.20
C ILE A 96 -25.87 -6.38 1.04
N VAL A 97 -25.40 -6.52 2.27
CA VAL A 97 -26.04 -7.35 3.30
C VAL A 97 -26.59 -6.40 4.36
N ARG A 98 -27.91 -6.22 4.37
CA ARG A 98 -28.60 -5.19 5.15
C ARG A 98 -29.76 -5.78 5.94
N ASP A 99 -29.98 -5.22 7.12
CA ASP A 99 -31.21 -5.43 7.89
C ASP A 99 -32.43 -4.98 7.06
N CYS A 100 -33.26 -5.94 6.65
CA CYS A 100 -34.41 -5.67 5.78
C CYS A 100 -35.58 -4.98 6.48
N VAL A 101 -35.53 -4.79 7.81
CA VAL A 101 -36.55 -4.11 8.61
C VAL A 101 -36.16 -2.65 8.82
N SER A 102 -34.96 -2.38 9.34
CA SER A 102 -34.53 -0.99 9.59
C SER A 102 -34.19 -0.27 8.29
N MET A 103 -33.68 -1.01 7.29
CA MET A 103 -33.10 -0.49 6.06
C MET A 103 -32.01 0.58 6.27
N ASP A 104 -31.42 0.69 7.46
CA ASP A 104 -30.38 1.67 7.77
C ASP A 104 -29.04 1.25 7.14
N PRO A 105 -28.46 2.04 6.21
CA PRO A 105 -27.16 1.74 5.63
C PRO A 105 -26.03 1.64 6.65
N LYS A 106 -26.18 2.23 7.85
CA LYS A 106 -25.16 2.15 8.91
C LYS A 106 -25.06 0.75 9.55
N THR A 107 -26.06 -0.09 9.34
CA THR A 107 -26.08 -1.48 9.82
C THR A 107 -25.69 -2.48 8.74
N ASP A 108 -25.23 -2.02 7.58
CA ASP A 108 -24.76 -2.90 6.51
C ASP A 108 -23.58 -3.75 6.98
N LEU A 109 -23.75 -5.07 6.96
CA LEU A 109 -22.67 -6.03 7.23
C LEU A 109 -21.75 -6.21 6.03
N LEU A 110 -22.29 -5.94 4.83
CA LEU A 110 -21.56 -5.87 3.57
C LEU A 110 -22.15 -4.72 2.76
N HIS A 111 -21.28 -3.94 2.12
CA HIS A 111 -21.68 -2.94 1.14
C HIS A 111 -20.56 -2.80 0.12
N ARG A 112 -20.81 -3.19 -1.13
CA ARG A 112 -19.81 -3.22 -2.20
C ARG A 112 -20.40 -2.67 -3.48
N GLY A 113 -19.82 -1.58 -3.97
CA GLY A 113 -20.12 -1.04 -5.29
C GLY A 113 -19.14 -1.60 -6.31
N ILE A 114 -19.66 -2.26 -7.34
CA ILE A 114 -18.90 -2.94 -8.39
C ILE A 114 -19.10 -2.26 -9.73
N ILE A 115 -18.00 -1.85 -10.36
CA ILE A 115 -17.98 -1.46 -11.78
C ILE A 115 -17.83 -2.76 -12.57
N ALA A 116 -18.89 -3.17 -13.27
CA ALA A 116 -18.83 -4.32 -14.15
C ALA A 116 -18.27 -3.90 -15.54
N THR A 117 -17.71 -4.86 -16.26
CA THR A 117 -17.11 -4.62 -17.59
C THR A 117 -18.09 -5.00 -18.71
N LYS A 118 -17.72 -4.71 -19.96
CA LYS A 118 -18.47 -5.19 -21.13
C LYS A 118 -18.56 -6.72 -21.26
N ASN A 119 -17.64 -7.43 -20.60
CA ASN A 119 -17.61 -8.88 -20.54
C ASN A 119 -18.15 -9.38 -19.19
N TYR A 120 -18.56 -10.64 -19.12
CA TYR A 120 -18.85 -11.27 -17.84
C TYR A 120 -17.60 -11.31 -16.97
N VAL A 121 -17.76 -10.88 -15.73
CA VAL A 121 -16.73 -10.97 -14.70
C VAL A 121 -17.35 -11.61 -13.45
N GLY A 122 -16.73 -12.69 -12.98
CA GLY A 122 -17.08 -13.34 -11.73
C GLY A 122 -16.51 -12.58 -10.52
N TYR A 123 -17.33 -12.43 -9.49
CA TYR A 123 -16.97 -11.81 -8.22
C TYR A 123 -17.30 -12.74 -7.05
N LYS A 124 -16.42 -12.75 -6.04
CA LYS A 124 -16.58 -13.52 -4.80
C LYS A 124 -16.65 -12.57 -3.61
N PHE A 125 -17.72 -12.64 -2.82
CA PHE A 125 -17.89 -11.83 -1.61
C PHE A 125 -18.16 -12.70 -0.40
N GLN A 126 -17.36 -12.49 0.64
CA GLN A 126 -17.48 -13.18 1.91
C GLN A 126 -18.02 -12.25 2.99
N PHE A 127 -18.94 -12.77 3.80
CA PHE A 127 -19.52 -12.02 4.92
C PHE A 127 -20.04 -12.97 6.01
N SER A 128 -20.08 -12.47 7.25
CA SER A 128 -20.67 -13.18 8.39
C SER A 128 -21.93 -12.49 8.87
N ILE A 129 -22.88 -13.26 9.41
CA ILE A 129 -24.01 -12.72 10.17
C ILE A 129 -23.70 -12.86 11.66
N PRO A 130 -23.44 -11.77 12.39
CA PRO A 130 -23.27 -11.82 13.84
C PRO A 130 -24.46 -12.47 14.55
N GLU A 131 -24.18 -13.04 15.72
CA GLU A 131 -25.24 -13.56 16.61
C GLU A 131 -26.30 -12.49 16.91
N GLY A 132 -27.57 -12.91 16.97
CA GLY A 132 -28.72 -12.04 17.24
C GLY A 132 -29.20 -11.17 16.06
N LEU A 133 -28.59 -11.26 14.87
CA LEU A 133 -28.95 -10.45 13.70
C LEU A 133 -29.81 -11.21 12.67
N GLU A 134 -31.09 -11.45 12.98
CA GLU A 134 -32.00 -12.32 12.19
C GLU A 134 -32.60 -11.70 10.91
N ASN A 135 -32.52 -10.38 10.76
CA ASN A 135 -33.24 -9.65 9.70
C ASN A 135 -32.39 -9.37 8.46
N HIS A 136 -31.18 -9.90 8.38
CA HIS A 136 -30.27 -9.55 7.30
C HIS A 136 -30.59 -10.32 6.03
N SER A 137 -30.49 -9.63 4.90
CA SER A 137 -30.67 -10.20 3.56
C SER A 137 -29.56 -9.70 2.64
N LEU A 138 -29.14 -10.56 1.72
CA LEU A 138 -28.26 -10.18 0.62
C LEU A 138 -29.12 -9.51 -0.45
N GLN A 139 -28.69 -8.34 -0.94
CA GLN A 139 -29.41 -7.52 -1.89
C GLN A 139 -28.47 -6.97 -2.97
N ILE A 140 -28.99 -6.84 -4.19
CA ILE A 140 -28.31 -6.14 -5.29
C ILE A 140 -29.15 -4.92 -5.67
N HIS A 141 -28.55 -3.74 -5.50
CA HIS A 141 -29.14 -2.44 -5.80
C HIS A 141 -28.44 -1.80 -7.00
N LEU A 142 -29.21 -1.05 -7.78
CA LEU A 142 -28.76 -0.42 -9.01
C LEU A 142 -29.07 1.08 -8.94
N PRO A 143 -28.17 1.96 -9.43
CA PRO A 143 -28.44 3.38 -9.47
C PRO A 143 -29.48 3.69 -10.53
N ARG A 144 -30.02 4.90 -10.53
CA ARG A 144 -30.85 5.40 -11.63
C ARG A 144 -30.08 5.39 -12.95
N ASN A 145 -30.78 5.17 -14.07
CA ASN A 145 -30.20 5.20 -15.42
C ASN A 145 -29.11 4.14 -15.65
N PHE A 146 -29.36 2.93 -15.18
CA PHE A 146 -28.45 1.80 -15.26
C PHE A 146 -28.99 0.71 -16.18
N ARG A 147 -28.08 0.04 -16.91
CA ARG A 147 -28.33 -1.22 -17.60
C ARG A 147 -27.20 -2.19 -17.32
N GLY A 148 -27.52 -3.46 -17.14
CA GLY A 148 -26.53 -4.51 -16.94
C GLY A 148 -27.16 -5.89 -16.96
N THR A 149 -26.33 -6.88 -16.72
CA THR A 149 -26.74 -8.29 -16.68
C THR A 149 -26.10 -8.95 -15.45
N ILE A 150 -26.90 -9.74 -14.74
CA ILE A 150 -26.45 -10.62 -13.65
C ILE A 150 -26.50 -12.05 -14.20
N GLY A 151 -25.35 -12.67 -14.35
CA GLY A 151 -25.19 -14.04 -14.88
C GLY A 151 -25.30 -15.07 -13.76
N SER A 152 -24.29 -15.95 -13.66
CA SER A 152 -24.19 -16.93 -12.57
C SER A 152 -24.35 -16.27 -11.20
N PHE A 153 -25.08 -16.93 -10.30
CA PHE A 153 -25.31 -16.47 -8.93
C PHE A 153 -25.37 -17.69 -8.01
N LYS A 154 -24.51 -17.74 -7.00
CA LYS A 154 -24.50 -18.83 -6.03
C LYS A 154 -24.17 -18.29 -4.65
N LEU A 155 -24.97 -18.64 -3.66
CA LEU A 155 -24.75 -18.31 -2.25
C LEU A 155 -24.51 -19.60 -1.48
N VAL A 156 -23.38 -19.68 -0.80
CA VAL A 156 -22.92 -20.87 -0.07
C VAL A 156 -22.79 -20.53 1.41
N GLU A 157 -23.22 -21.42 2.30
CA GLU A 157 -22.88 -21.36 3.73
C GLU A 157 -21.47 -21.91 3.92
N GLY A 158 -20.62 -21.14 4.59
CA GLY A 158 -19.19 -21.41 4.74
C GLY A 158 -18.32 -20.46 3.93
N TYR A 159 -17.00 -20.69 4.03
CA TYR A 159 -16.00 -19.82 3.43
C TYR A 159 -15.90 -19.97 1.91
N GLY A 160 -16.45 -21.05 1.33
CA GLY A 160 -16.33 -21.29 -0.11
C GLY A 160 -14.88 -21.43 -0.54
N GLU A 161 -14.04 -21.99 0.35
CA GLU A 161 -12.60 -22.15 0.20
C GLU A 161 -12.24 -23.57 0.60
N ASP A 162 -11.28 -24.14 -0.11
CA ASP A 162 -10.67 -25.42 0.26
C ASP A 162 -9.52 -25.18 1.24
N PHE A 163 -9.21 -26.20 2.06
CA PHE A 163 -8.19 -26.09 3.09
C PHE A 163 -7.34 -27.37 3.17
N ILE A 164 -6.01 -27.21 3.24
CA ILE A 164 -5.06 -28.28 3.54
C ILE A 164 -4.38 -27.94 4.86
N ALA A 165 -4.59 -28.77 5.88
CA ALA A 165 -3.99 -28.59 7.20
C ALA A 165 -2.52 -29.03 7.25
N ALA A 166 -1.73 -28.39 8.11
CA ALA A 166 -0.41 -28.89 8.50
C ALA A 166 -0.54 -30.14 9.38
N GLU A 167 0.40 -31.07 9.24
CA GLU A 167 0.39 -32.33 9.97
C GLU A 167 1.25 -32.25 11.23
N LYS A 168 0.89 -33.01 12.27
CA LYS A 168 1.75 -33.14 13.45
C LYS A 168 2.99 -33.95 13.10
N LYS A 169 4.19 -33.36 13.28
CA LYS A 169 5.47 -34.01 12.95
C LYS A 169 5.52 -34.56 11.51
N ALA A 170 5.07 -33.79 10.53
CA ALA A 170 5.15 -34.14 9.12
C ALA A 170 6.58 -34.53 8.71
N PRO A 171 6.79 -35.61 7.93
CA PRO A 171 8.10 -35.90 7.35
C PRO A 171 8.48 -34.79 6.35
N ALA A 172 9.76 -34.46 6.26
CA ALA A 172 10.23 -33.45 5.33
C ALA A 172 9.89 -33.82 3.88
N TYR A 173 9.43 -32.84 3.11
CA TYR A 173 9.27 -32.94 1.67
C TYR A 173 10.64 -32.87 0.99
N GLU A 174 10.98 -33.94 0.28
CA GLU A 174 12.22 -34.09 -0.52
C GLU A 174 11.94 -34.16 -2.03
N GLY A 175 10.68 -33.92 -2.44
CA GLY A 175 10.30 -33.95 -3.84
C GLY A 175 10.89 -32.77 -4.63
N PRO A 176 10.74 -32.79 -5.97
CA PRO A 176 11.28 -31.75 -6.81
C PRO A 176 10.68 -30.39 -6.45
N LEU A 177 11.53 -29.38 -6.49
CA LEU A 177 11.17 -27.98 -6.48
C LEU A 177 11.54 -27.37 -7.84
N PRO A 178 10.85 -26.29 -8.26
CA PRO A 178 11.26 -25.51 -9.41
C PRO A 178 12.66 -24.92 -9.19
N ASN A 179 13.31 -24.51 -10.28
CA ASN A 179 14.58 -23.79 -10.19
C ASN A 179 14.40 -22.58 -9.26
N ALA A 180 15.26 -22.47 -8.26
CA ALA A 180 15.23 -21.33 -7.35
C ALA A 180 15.48 -20.04 -8.16
N PRO A 181 14.73 -18.95 -7.88
CA PRO A 181 15.09 -17.64 -8.41
C PRO A 181 16.51 -17.28 -7.97
N SER A 182 17.23 -16.51 -8.80
CA SER A 182 18.55 -15.99 -8.46
C SER A 182 18.47 -14.78 -7.53
N GLY A 183 17.33 -14.09 -7.51
CA GLY A 183 17.18 -12.79 -6.86
C GLY A 183 18.04 -11.73 -7.55
N ALA A 184 18.49 -10.75 -6.77
CA ALA A 184 19.40 -9.71 -7.22
C ALA A 184 20.85 -10.20 -7.33
N GLU A 185 21.54 -9.82 -8.41
CA GLU A 185 22.97 -9.98 -8.59
C GLU A 185 23.75 -8.88 -7.84
N GLU A 186 24.87 -9.24 -7.22
CA GLU A 186 25.78 -8.26 -6.64
C GLU A 186 26.40 -7.36 -7.73
N PHE A 187 26.56 -6.08 -7.43
CA PHE A 187 27.15 -5.07 -8.31
C PHE A 187 27.91 -4.01 -7.51
N ASP A 188 28.79 -3.25 -8.16
CA ASP A 188 29.53 -2.18 -7.47
C ASP A 188 28.86 -0.81 -7.65
N VAL A 189 28.91 -0.01 -6.59
CA VAL A 189 28.64 1.43 -6.64
C VAL A 189 29.96 2.15 -6.47
N LEU A 190 30.48 2.70 -7.58
CA LEU A 190 31.75 3.39 -7.58
C LEU A 190 31.70 4.63 -6.68
N LEU A 191 32.68 4.77 -5.80
CA LEU A 191 32.85 5.95 -4.95
C LEU A 191 33.63 7.04 -5.70
N PRO A 192 33.56 8.31 -5.26
CA PRO A 192 34.49 9.32 -5.69
C PRO A 192 35.94 8.86 -5.51
N GLU A 193 36.81 9.21 -6.45
CA GLU A 193 38.24 8.97 -6.34
C GLU A 193 38.83 9.72 -5.13
N SER A 194 39.79 9.09 -4.45
CA SER A 194 40.51 9.69 -3.32
C SER A 194 41.55 10.72 -3.77
N GLY A 195 41.83 11.72 -2.91
CA GLY A 195 42.79 12.78 -3.17
C GLY A 195 42.20 13.93 -4.01
N GLY A 196 42.92 15.03 -4.12
CA GLY A 196 42.47 16.24 -4.82
C GLY A 196 42.08 17.39 -3.89
N LEU A 197 41.63 18.49 -4.49
CA LEU A 197 41.31 19.73 -3.77
C LEU A 197 40.08 19.53 -2.86
N VAL A 198 40.24 19.94 -1.60
CA VAL A 198 39.17 20.02 -0.60
C VAL A 198 38.82 21.49 -0.40
N VAL A 199 37.53 21.80 -0.42
CA VAL A 199 36.99 23.13 -0.13
C VAL A 199 36.29 23.08 1.21
N ASP A 200 36.49 24.10 2.05
CA ASP A 200 35.73 24.28 3.29
C ASP A 200 34.55 25.22 3.04
N ALA A 201 33.35 24.83 3.47
CA ALA A 201 32.17 25.69 3.38
C ALA A 201 32.32 26.98 4.22
N ALA A 202 33.18 26.99 5.25
CA ALA A 202 33.51 28.18 6.03
C ALA A 202 34.14 29.29 5.17
N ASP A 203 34.89 28.93 4.12
CA ASP A 203 35.51 29.90 3.21
C ASP A 203 34.47 30.70 2.40
N PHE A 204 33.24 30.18 2.34
CA PHE A 204 32.07 30.84 1.73
C PHE A 204 31.20 31.58 2.75
N GLY A 205 31.64 31.65 4.02
CA GLY A 205 30.94 32.33 5.11
C GLY A 205 29.92 31.47 5.85
N LEU A 206 29.97 30.14 5.71
CA LEU A 206 29.06 29.26 6.44
C LEU A 206 29.38 29.24 7.94
N SER A 207 28.40 29.57 8.77
CA SER A 207 28.44 29.48 10.23
C SER A 207 27.07 29.11 10.80
N GLU A 208 26.99 28.74 12.08
CA GLU A 208 25.70 28.44 12.75
C GLU A 208 24.76 29.66 12.82
N ASN A 209 25.29 30.88 12.62
CA ASN A 209 24.53 32.13 12.59
C ASN A 209 24.11 32.55 11.17
N SER A 210 24.46 31.79 10.14
CA SER A 210 24.10 32.12 8.75
C SER A 210 22.59 32.04 8.54
N GLU A 211 21.99 33.10 7.99
CA GLU A 211 20.55 33.13 7.66
C GLU A 211 20.26 32.54 6.26
N ASN A 212 21.27 32.45 5.40
CA ASN A 212 21.20 31.99 4.01
C ASN A 212 22.07 30.74 3.76
N VAL A 213 21.92 29.74 4.64
CA VAL A 213 22.72 28.50 4.63
C VAL A 213 22.71 27.81 3.26
N ALA A 214 21.55 27.61 2.63
CA ALA A 214 21.51 26.84 1.39
C ALA A 214 22.10 27.63 0.22
N GLU A 215 21.97 28.95 0.18
CA GLU A 215 22.63 29.80 -0.81
C GLU A 215 24.17 29.73 -0.68
N ILE A 216 24.70 29.80 0.54
CA ILE A 216 26.14 29.67 0.81
C ILE A 216 26.64 28.29 0.36
N LEU A 217 25.94 27.22 0.73
CA LEU A 217 26.30 25.86 0.32
C LEU A 217 26.24 25.70 -1.21
N ASN A 218 25.21 26.26 -1.86
CA ASN A 218 25.10 26.23 -3.31
C ASN A 218 26.27 26.97 -3.99
N ALA A 219 26.70 28.12 -3.44
CA ALA A 219 27.87 28.84 -3.95
C ALA A 219 29.16 28.01 -3.80
N ALA A 220 29.34 27.35 -2.65
CA ALA A 220 30.48 26.48 -2.41
C ALA A 220 30.48 25.25 -3.33
N ILE A 221 29.32 24.61 -3.55
CA ILE A 221 29.16 23.46 -4.45
C ILE A 221 29.46 23.85 -5.91
N GLU A 222 28.92 24.99 -6.37
CA GLU A 222 29.20 25.49 -7.72
C GLU A 222 30.68 25.88 -7.89
N HIS A 223 31.31 26.42 -6.85
CA HIS A 223 32.75 26.64 -6.88
C HIS A 223 33.52 25.32 -6.99
N CYS A 224 33.21 24.33 -6.16
CA CYS A 224 33.82 23.00 -6.20
C CYS A 224 33.77 22.41 -7.62
N LYS A 225 32.60 22.50 -8.27
CA LYS A 225 32.40 22.05 -9.64
C LYS A 225 33.29 22.79 -10.64
N LYS A 226 33.44 24.11 -10.51
CA LYS A 226 34.28 24.94 -11.40
C LYS A 226 35.76 24.65 -11.27
N VAL A 227 36.25 24.42 -10.05
CA VAL A 227 37.69 24.21 -9.79
C VAL A 227 38.09 22.73 -9.80
N GLY A 228 37.13 21.82 -9.99
CA GLY A 228 37.38 20.38 -9.95
C GLY A 228 37.72 19.87 -8.55
N ALA A 229 37.20 20.52 -7.50
CA ALA A 229 37.36 20.03 -6.14
C ALA A 229 36.68 18.66 -5.97
N ARG A 230 37.32 17.80 -5.19
CA ARG A 230 36.88 16.43 -4.94
C ARG A 230 36.03 16.31 -3.68
N LYS A 231 36.11 17.30 -2.79
CA LYS A 231 35.35 17.30 -1.53
C LYS A 231 34.94 18.71 -1.13
N LEU A 232 33.69 18.83 -0.67
CA LEU A 232 33.23 19.94 0.15
C LEU A 232 33.07 19.45 1.60
N SER A 233 33.83 20.06 2.51
CA SER A 233 33.77 19.82 3.94
C SER A 233 32.90 20.89 4.59
N VAL A 234 31.91 20.47 5.38
CA VAL A 234 31.09 21.38 6.19
C VAL A 234 31.62 21.38 7.62
N PRO A 235 31.93 22.53 8.24
CA PRO A 235 32.28 22.56 9.66
C PRO A 235 31.19 21.90 10.50
N LYS A 236 31.57 21.21 11.57
CA LYS A 236 30.58 20.58 12.45
C LYS A 236 29.74 21.64 13.15
N GLY A 237 28.42 21.61 12.96
CA GLY A 237 27.49 22.57 13.59
C GLY A 237 26.02 22.22 13.39
N THR A 238 25.14 23.06 13.96
CA THR A 238 23.70 23.01 13.66
C THR A 238 23.32 24.22 12.81
N TYR A 239 22.89 23.96 11.59
CA TYR A 239 22.57 24.99 10.60
C TYR A 239 21.06 25.06 10.39
N TYR A 240 20.46 26.19 10.77
CA TYR A 240 19.04 26.46 10.52
C TYR A 240 18.86 26.99 9.10
N VAL A 241 18.32 26.16 8.21
CA VAL A 241 18.07 26.49 6.80
C VAL A 241 16.72 27.20 6.69
N LYS A 242 16.74 28.52 6.82
CA LYS A 242 15.56 29.40 6.79
C LYS A 242 15.27 29.96 5.40
N ASP A 243 16.28 30.02 4.54
CA ASP A 243 16.15 30.51 3.18
C ASP A 243 15.31 29.56 2.31
N LEU A 244 14.77 30.12 1.22
CA LEU A 244 13.90 29.39 0.30
C LEU A 244 14.70 28.62 -0.75
N ALA A 245 16.02 28.46 -0.67
CA ALA A 245 16.71 27.64 -1.65
C ALA A 245 16.60 26.15 -1.27
N SER A 246 16.72 25.28 -2.27
CA SER A 246 17.19 23.91 -2.04
C SER A 246 18.71 23.93 -1.95
N ILE A 247 19.30 22.97 -1.23
CA ILE A 247 20.73 22.65 -1.35
C ILE A 247 20.86 21.72 -2.56
N ASN A 248 21.56 22.19 -3.60
CA ASN A 248 21.55 21.61 -4.94
C ASN A 248 22.88 20.93 -5.26
N PHE A 249 22.81 19.68 -5.70
CA PHE A 249 23.93 18.89 -6.18
C PHE A 249 23.65 18.51 -7.63
N PHE A 250 24.04 19.36 -8.58
CA PHE A 250 23.66 19.22 -9.99
C PHE A 250 24.86 18.98 -10.90
N GLY A 251 24.89 17.83 -11.58
CA GLY A 251 25.92 17.54 -12.58
C GLY A 251 27.33 17.46 -12.00
N LEU A 252 27.46 17.04 -10.74
CA LEU A 252 28.75 16.83 -10.10
C LEU A 252 29.34 15.49 -10.53
N LYS A 253 30.67 15.42 -10.62
CA LYS A 253 31.41 14.22 -11.01
C LYS A 253 32.56 13.96 -10.05
N ASN A 254 32.70 12.71 -9.58
CA ASN A 254 33.78 12.31 -8.65
C ASN A 254 33.87 13.30 -7.46
N PHE A 255 32.80 13.39 -6.67
CA PHE A 255 32.67 14.41 -5.62
C PHE A 255 32.10 13.87 -4.30
N GLU A 256 32.68 14.28 -3.18
CA GLU A 256 32.21 14.01 -1.82
C GLU A 256 31.64 15.28 -1.16
N PHE A 257 30.43 15.20 -0.62
CA PHE A 257 29.91 16.13 0.35
C PHE A 257 29.99 15.51 1.74
N ASP A 258 30.82 16.08 2.62
CA ASP A 258 31.01 15.60 3.99
C ASP A 258 30.45 16.62 4.98
N GLY A 259 29.37 16.24 5.65
CA GLY A 259 28.74 17.05 6.66
C GLY A 259 29.48 17.10 8.01
N ASN A 260 30.51 16.29 8.23
CA ASN A 260 31.25 16.18 9.52
C ASN A 260 30.37 16.05 10.78
N GLY A 261 29.23 15.38 10.66
CA GLY A 261 28.25 15.18 11.72
C GLY A 261 27.32 16.36 11.97
N SER A 262 27.29 17.36 11.08
CA SER A 262 26.41 18.53 11.16
C SER A 262 24.94 18.19 11.07
N THR A 263 24.09 19.07 11.59
CA THR A 263 22.63 18.93 11.52
C THR A 263 22.04 20.11 10.75
N PHE A 264 21.30 19.83 9.68
CA PHE A 264 20.56 20.83 8.92
C PHE A 264 19.10 20.82 9.38
N VAL A 265 18.65 21.92 9.98
CA VAL A 265 17.29 22.07 10.54
C VAL A 265 16.47 22.98 9.62
N PHE A 266 15.42 22.43 9.02
CA PHE A 266 14.60 23.14 8.05
C PHE A 266 13.34 23.72 8.69
N PHE A 267 12.95 24.90 8.22
CA PHE A 267 11.61 25.46 8.40
C PHE A 267 11.26 26.35 7.21
N LYS A 268 10.60 25.80 6.19
CA LYS A 268 10.23 26.55 4.98
C LYS A 268 8.95 26.04 4.33
N GLN A 269 8.21 26.93 3.65
CA GLN A 269 6.96 26.57 2.98
C GLN A 269 7.12 26.20 1.50
N LYS A 270 8.23 26.64 0.89
CA LYS A 270 8.67 26.35 -0.48
C LYS A 270 10.20 26.49 -0.51
N PRO A 271 10.89 25.91 -1.51
CA PRO A 271 10.47 24.96 -2.53
C PRO A 271 10.14 23.61 -1.90
N PHE A 272 9.50 22.76 -2.68
CA PHE A 272 9.02 21.44 -2.27
C PHE A 272 10.15 20.39 -2.05
N VAL A 273 11.42 20.80 -2.05
CA VAL A 273 12.59 19.91 -1.86
C VAL A 273 13.62 20.62 -0.99
N ASN A 274 14.32 19.87 -0.13
CA ASN A 274 15.41 20.43 0.69
C ASN A 274 16.78 20.15 0.09
N PHE A 275 17.11 18.88 -0.15
CA PHE A 275 18.30 18.46 -0.88
C PHE A 275 17.88 17.93 -2.25
N ASP A 276 18.42 18.49 -3.33
CA ASP A 276 18.13 18.06 -4.70
C ASP A 276 19.42 17.56 -5.38
N VAL A 277 19.50 16.25 -5.61
CA VAL A 277 20.66 15.56 -6.18
C VAL A 277 20.30 15.06 -7.57
N LYS A 278 20.88 15.66 -8.61
CA LYS A 278 20.45 15.42 -9.98
C LYS A 278 21.61 15.32 -10.95
N ASN A 279 21.53 14.32 -11.84
CA ASN A 279 22.45 14.13 -12.97
C ASN A 279 23.93 14.04 -12.53
N CYS A 280 24.18 13.52 -11.33
CA CYS A 280 25.53 13.35 -10.80
C CYS A 280 26.12 11.98 -11.16
N GLU A 281 27.46 11.90 -11.20
CA GLU A 281 28.21 10.70 -11.53
C GLU A 281 29.31 10.44 -10.48
N ARG A 282 29.33 9.27 -9.83
CA ARG A 282 30.31 8.92 -8.78
C ARG A 282 30.35 9.96 -7.66
N VAL A 283 29.22 10.10 -6.96
CA VAL A 283 29.04 11.11 -5.91
C VAL A 283 28.68 10.44 -4.58
N LYS A 284 29.26 10.97 -3.51
CA LYS A 284 28.99 10.54 -2.13
C LYS A 284 28.51 11.71 -1.29
N LEU A 285 27.37 11.52 -0.60
CA LEU A 285 26.86 12.43 0.41
C LEU A 285 26.94 11.71 1.76
N CYS A 286 27.69 12.26 2.73
CA CYS A 286 27.91 11.56 3.99
C CYS A 286 27.97 12.43 5.24
N ASN A 287 27.78 11.76 6.38
CA ASN A 287 28.02 12.28 7.73
C ASN A 287 27.22 13.55 8.04
N PHE A 288 25.90 13.56 7.83
CA PHE A 288 25.05 14.65 8.28
C PHE A 288 23.71 14.17 8.80
N ASN A 289 23.05 15.04 9.55
CA ASN A 289 21.69 14.86 9.99
C ASN A 289 20.78 15.88 9.30
N PHE A 290 19.54 15.45 9.06
CA PHE A 290 18.46 16.26 8.53
C PHE A 290 17.37 16.34 9.59
N ASP A 291 16.87 17.53 9.89
CA ASP A 291 15.72 17.70 10.78
C ASP A 291 14.79 18.82 10.33
N TRP A 292 13.63 18.86 10.96
CA TRP A 292 12.67 19.95 10.90
C TRP A 292 12.65 20.71 12.23
N ASP A 293 12.35 22.01 12.20
CA ASP A 293 12.18 22.81 13.41
C ASP A 293 10.90 22.43 14.17
N TRP A 294 11.00 21.38 14.97
CA TRP A 294 9.89 20.86 15.78
C TRP A 294 9.49 21.73 16.96
N GLU A 295 10.37 22.60 17.45
CA GLU A 295 10.01 23.49 18.55
C GLU A 295 9.04 24.56 18.04
N ARG A 296 9.24 25.01 16.79
CA ARG A 296 8.33 25.94 16.10
C ARG A 296 7.11 25.26 15.49
N ASP A 297 7.30 24.12 14.83
CA ASP A 297 6.27 23.47 14.02
C ASP A 297 6.35 21.93 14.11
N PRO A 298 5.79 21.33 15.17
CA PRO A 298 5.72 19.88 15.31
C PRO A 298 5.03 19.21 14.11
N LEU A 299 5.59 18.11 13.59
CA LEU A 299 5.02 17.39 12.44
C LEU A 299 3.95 16.37 12.81
N GLY A 300 3.92 15.97 14.09
CA GLY A 300 2.87 15.13 14.63
C GLY A 300 2.75 15.29 16.13
N SER A 301 1.59 14.91 16.65
CA SER A 301 1.23 15.06 18.06
C SER A 301 0.50 13.81 18.56
N LEU A 302 0.57 13.54 19.86
CA LEU A 302 -0.35 12.58 20.48
C LEU A 302 -1.57 13.33 20.99
N LEU A 303 -2.74 12.79 20.66
CA LEU A 303 -4.04 13.35 20.97
C LEU A 303 -4.81 12.39 21.89
N LYS A 304 -5.57 12.96 22.81
CA LYS A 304 -6.61 12.28 23.59
C LYS A 304 -7.94 12.91 23.24
N VAL A 305 -8.96 12.10 22.97
CA VAL A 305 -10.33 12.61 22.83
C VAL A 305 -10.86 12.96 24.22
N VAL A 306 -11.25 14.22 24.42
CA VAL A 306 -11.75 14.73 25.72
C VAL A 306 -13.19 15.25 25.65
N GLY A 307 -13.78 15.26 24.46
CA GLY A 307 -15.18 15.63 24.26
C GLY A 307 -15.63 15.27 22.85
N THR A 308 -16.89 14.90 22.70
CA THR A 308 -17.55 14.69 21.41
C THR A 308 -18.99 15.18 21.50
N GLY A 309 -19.54 15.75 20.43
CA GLY A 309 -20.93 16.16 20.47
C GLY A 309 -21.39 16.87 19.21
N ARG A 310 -22.46 17.64 19.36
CA ARG A 310 -23.00 18.53 18.34
C ARG A 310 -23.20 19.92 18.94
N GLU A 311 -22.84 20.96 18.20
CA GLU A 311 -23.22 22.34 18.54
C GLU A 311 -24.60 22.68 17.95
N ASP A 312 -25.14 23.84 18.36
CA ASP A 312 -26.35 24.41 17.79
C ASP A 312 -26.23 24.49 16.25
N GLY A 313 -27.28 24.03 15.54
CA GLY A 313 -27.23 23.84 14.08
C GLY A 313 -26.71 22.47 13.62
N GLY A 314 -26.41 21.56 14.55
CA GLY A 314 -26.18 20.13 14.27
C GLY A 314 -24.78 19.77 13.79
N LYS A 315 -23.82 20.70 13.82
CA LYS A 315 -22.42 20.43 13.45
C LYS A 315 -21.78 19.48 14.46
N GLU A 316 -21.36 18.31 13.99
CA GLU A 316 -20.61 17.34 14.79
C GLU A 316 -19.20 17.86 15.09
N TYR A 317 -18.73 17.60 16.31
CA TYR A 317 -17.38 17.96 16.75
C TYR A 317 -16.70 16.84 17.55
N VAL A 318 -15.37 16.91 17.56
CA VAL A 318 -14.49 16.18 18.46
C VAL A 318 -13.47 17.14 19.07
N ASP A 319 -13.24 17.03 20.38
CA ASP A 319 -12.27 17.82 21.12
C ASP A 319 -11.02 16.97 21.36
N PHE A 320 -9.91 17.41 20.78
CA PHE A 320 -8.61 16.77 20.91
C PHE A 320 -7.72 17.54 21.89
N GLU A 321 -7.35 16.89 22.99
CA GLU A 321 -6.30 17.34 23.89
C GLU A 321 -4.93 16.90 23.37
N PHE A 322 -4.04 17.85 23.14
CA PHE A 322 -2.62 17.63 22.84
C PHE A 322 -1.87 17.33 24.14
N TYR A 323 -2.11 16.17 24.74
CA TYR A 323 -1.77 15.88 26.15
C TYR A 323 -0.27 15.89 26.49
N GLN A 324 0.63 15.98 25.50
CA GLN A 324 2.07 16.18 25.72
C GLN A 324 2.48 17.66 25.84
N TYR A 325 1.52 18.58 25.69
CA TYR A 325 1.70 20.02 25.65
C TYR A 325 0.82 20.71 26.70
N LYS A 326 1.41 21.65 27.46
CA LYS A 326 0.64 22.61 28.25
C LYS A 326 0.03 23.68 27.35
N GLU A 327 0.81 24.10 26.37
CA GLU A 327 0.42 24.99 25.30
C GLU A 327 1.02 24.45 24.00
N PHE A 328 0.19 24.28 22.97
CA PHE A 328 0.67 23.86 21.66
C PHE A 328 1.29 25.08 20.92
N PRO A 329 2.51 24.95 20.37
CA PRO A 329 3.30 26.09 19.88
C PRO A 329 2.70 26.80 18.66
N ARG A 330 1.91 26.08 17.86
CA ARG A 330 1.35 26.59 16.61
C ARG A 330 -0.18 26.61 16.63
N LYS A 331 -0.80 27.78 16.70
CA LYS A 331 -2.26 27.90 16.81
C LYS A 331 -3.00 27.68 15.49
N ASP A 332 -2.36 27.89 14.34
CA ASP A 332 -2.89 27.53 13.01
C ASP A 332 -2.56 26.07 12.64
N VAL A 333 -2.72 25.15 13.60
CA VAL A 333 -2.38 23.74 13.41
C VAL A 333 -3.25 23.09 12.32
N ARG A 334 -2.60 22.41 11.37
CA ARG A 334 -3.28 21.52 10.42
C ARG A 334 -3.40 20.13 11.03
N ILE A 335 -4.49 19.43 10.76
CA ILE A 335 -4.60 17.99 10.99
C ILE A 335 -4.89 17.35 9.64
N ALA A 336 -3.90 16.65 9.08
CA ALA A 336 -4.07 15.91 7.83
C ALA A 336 -4.80 14.59 8.10
N VAL A 337 -4.30 13.83 9.07
CA VAL A 337 -4.81 12.51 9.46
C VAL A 337 -4.64 12.33 10.96
N VAL A 338 -5.57 11.63 11.60
CA VAL A 338 -5.36 11.02 12.91
C VAL A 338 -5.42 9.50 12.78
N SER A 339 -4.53 8.80 13.47
CA SER A 339 -4.46 7.34 13.49
C SER A 339 -4.51 6.82 14.92
N SER A 340 -5.32 5.79 15.19
CA SER A 340 -5.36 5.16 16.52
C SER A 340 -3.95 4.81 17.00
N TYR A 341 -3.68 5.09 18.28
CA TYR A 341 -2.36 4.97 18.88
C TYR A 341 -2.39 4.06 20.10
N ASP A 342 -1.51 3.06 20.11
CA ASP A 342 -1.30 2.19 21.26
C ASP A 342 -0.16 2.76 22.14
N PRO A 343 -0.44 3.22 23.37
CA PRO A 343 0.57 3.77 24.25
C PRO A 343 1.55 2.72 24.80
N LYS A 344 1.20 1.43 24.81
CA LYS A 344 2.05 0.34 25.32
C LYS A 344 3.17 0.03 24.35
N THR A 345 2.83 -0.18 23.08
CA THR A 345 3.78 -0.46 22.00
C THR A 345 4.34 0.83 21.38
N LYS A 346 3.71 1.98 21.65
CA LYS A 346 4.03 3.28 21.04
C LYS A 346 3.97 3.25 19.51
N SER A 347 3.05 2.45 18.97
CA SER A 347 2.81 2.29 17.54
C SER A 347 1.49 2.92 17.10
N VAL A 348 1.40 3.15 15.80
CA VAL A 348 0.13 3.37 15.11
C VAL A 348 -0.32 2.07 14.46
N GLY A 349 -1.63 1.89 14.32
CA GLY A 349 -2.22 0.60 13.97
C GLY A 349 -2.60 -0.16 15.24
N VAL A 350 -3.88 -0.09 15.56
CA VAL A 350 -4.48 -0.73 16.74
C VAL A 350 -5.56 -1.67 16.25
N GLU A 351 -5.66 -2.83 16.88
CA GLU A 351 -6.72 -3.80 16.61
C GLU A 351 -8.09 -3.15 16.75
N GLY A 352 -8.92 -3.21 15.70
CA GLY A 352 -10.22 -2.54 15.70
C GLY A 352 -10.19 -1.00 15.77
N GLY A 353 -8.99 -0.40 15.72
CA GLY A 353 -8.80 1.04 15.61
C GLY A 353 -9.10 1.56 14.19
N PHE A 354 -9.05 2.88 14.03
CA PHE A 354 -9.34 3.53 12.76
C PHE A 354 -8.43 4.74 12.52
N ASP A 355 -8.34 5.12 11.25
CA ASP A 355 -7.78 6.39 10.84
C ASP A 355 -8.91 7.32 10.41
N ARG A 356 -8.72 8.62 10.64
CA ARG A 356 -9.60 9.64 10.07
C ARG A 356 -8.78 10.69 9.34
N GLN A 357 -9.08 10.87 8.07
CA GLN A 357 -8.57 11.97 7.26
C GLN A 357 -9.41 13.22 7.49
N PHE A 358 -8.74 14.36 7.59
CA PHE A 358 -9.35 15.68 7.63
C PHE A 358 -8.85 16.48 6.41
N GLU A 359 -7.80 17.28 6.59
CA GLU A 359 -7.18 18.03 5.49
C GLU A 359 -6.03 17.22 4.86
N PHE A 360 -6.33 16.04 4.30
CA PHE A 360 -5.30 15.11 3.78
C PHE A 360 -4.41 15.77 2.72
N PHE A 361 -5.05 16.44 1.75
CA PHE A 361 -4.36 17.35 0.84
C PHE A 361 -4.56 18.78 1.34
N LYS A 362 -3.45 19.52 1.51
CA LYS A 362 -3.47 20.90 1.97
C LYS A 362 -4.45 21.74 1.13
N GLY A 363 -5.34 22.46 1.81
CA GLY A 363 -6.40 23.29 1.24
C GLY A 363 -7.68 22.55 0.81
N LYS A 364 -7.72 21.20 0.86
CA LYS A 364 -8.92 20.41 0.50
C LYS A 364 -9.57 19.81 1.74
N ASN A 365 -10.90 19.93 1.82
CA ASN A 365 -11.69 19.42 2.95
C ASN A 365 -11.20 19.90 4.32
N LYS A 366 -10.69 21.13 4.38
CA LYS A 366 -10.16 21.73 5.61
C LYS A 366 -11.29 21.80 6.66
N PRO A 367 -11.14 21.16 7.83
CA PRO A 367 -12.15 21.26 8.88
C PRO A 367 -12.14 22.66 9.49
N GLU A 368 -13.30 23.09 9.99
CA GLU A 368 -13.38 24.21 10.92
C GLU A 368 -12.79 23.77 12.27
N THR A 369 -12.03 24.65 12.93
CA THR A 369 -11.38 24.32 14.20
C THR A 369 -11.39 25.50 15.17
N LYS A 370 -11.50 25.21 16.47
CA LYS A 370 -11.51 26.22 17.54
C LYS A 370 -10.69 25.73 18.74
N TRP A 371 -9.71 26.52 19.20
CA TRP A 371 -9.03 26.24 20.46
C TRP A 371 -9.98 26.54 21.65
N LEU A 372 -10.18 25.55 22.52
CA LEU A 372 -10.96 25.69 23.75
C LEU A 372 -10.06 26.05 24.94
N THR A 373 -8.83 25.57 24.90
CA THR A 373 -7.75 25.88 25.86
C THR A 373 -6.43 25.99 25.08
N PRO A 374 -5.30 26.38 25.69
CA PRO A 374 -4.00 26.42 25.01
C PRO A 374 -3.53 25.09 24.39
N ASN A 375 -4.12 23.95 24.78
CA ASN A 375 -3.77 22.61 24.31
C ASN A 375 -4.97 21.73 23.90
N THR A 376 -6.20 22.25 23.85
CA THR A 376 -7.39 21.50 23.42
C THR A 376 -8.04 22.14 22.20
N LEU A 377 -8.09 21.40 21.09
CA LEU A 377 -8.64 21.84 19.81
C LEU A 377 -9.94 21.11 19.52
N ARG A 378 -11.03 21.87 19.36
CA ARG A 378 -12.28 21.40 18.75
C ARG A 378 -12.13 21.33 17.24
N VAL A 379 -12.50 20.21 16.65
CA VAL A 379 -12.49 19.97 15.20
C VAL A 379 -13.90 19.61 14.75
N PHE A 380 -14.44 20.35 13.78
CA PHE A 380 -15.75 20.08 13.18
C PHE A 380 -15.59 19.33 11.87
N SER A 381 -16.34 18.24 11.71
CA SER A 381 -16.37 17.44 10.48
C SER A 381 -17.62 16.55 10.49
N PRO A 382 -18.20 16.19 9.34
CA PRO A 382 -19.25 15.17 9.32
C PRO A 382 -18.70 13.79 9.68
N ASN A 383 -19.55 12.90 10.20
CA ASN A 383 -19.25 11.49 10.46
C ASN A 383 -18.16 11.29 11.53
N LEU A 384 -18.30 11.95 12.68
CA LEU A 384 -17.38 11.83 13.82
C LEU A 384 -17.82 10.82 14.88
N PHE A 385 -18.90 10.08 14.64
CA PHE A 385 -19.51 9.12 15.59
C PHE A 385 -18.58 7.99 16.07
N ALA A 386 -17.47 7.71 15.37
CA ALA A 386 -16.51 6.68 15.77
C ALA A 386 -15.58 7.13 16.92
N PHE A 387 -15.43 8.44 17.12
CA PHE A 387 -14.63 8.98 18.22
C PHE A 387 -15.37 8.84 19.55
N LYS A 388 -14.65 8.44 20.60
CA LYS A 388 -15.16 8.34 21.97
C LYS A 388 -14.14 8.93 22.92
N GLU A 389 -14.62 9.57 23.99
CA GLU A 389 -13.76 10.09 25.05
C GLU A 389 -12.80 9.02 25.58
N GLY A 390 -11.56 9.43 25.85
CA GLY A 390 -10.48 8.55 26.29
C GLY A 390 -9.68 7.86 25.18
N MET A 391 -10.18 7.82 23.94
CA MET A 391 -9.42 7.26 22.81
C MET A 391 -8.13 8.06 22.53
N LEU A 392 -7.07 7.34 22.16
CA LEU A 392 -5.76 7.91 21.85
C LEU A 392 -5.45 7.84 20.35
N PHE A 393 -4.90 8.92 19.84
CA PHE A 393 -4.49 9.03 18.44
C PHE A 393 -3.10 9.65 18.31
N ARG A 394 -2.42 9.35 17.21
CA ARG A 394 -1.33 10.17 16.68
C ARG A 394 -1.88 11.02 15.55
N ALA A 395 -1.72 12.33 15.64
CA ALA A 395 -1.98 13.26 14.56
C ALA A 395 -0.77 13.38 13.62
N HIS A 396 -1.07 13.45 12.33
CA HIS A 396 -0.21 13.95 11.28
C HIS A 396 -0.61 15.39 11.00
N HIS A 397 0.32 16.33 11.12
CA HIS A 397 0.03 17.72 10.77
C HIS A 397 0.20 18.00 9.28
N TYR A 398 0.94 17.13 8.59
CA TYR A 398 1.22 17.20 7.16
C TYR A 398 1.12 15.81 6.51
N TYR A 399 1.14 15.77 5.17
CA TYR A 399 1.24 14.52 4.43
C TYR A 399 2.28 14.67 3.32
N TYR A 400 1.91 14.89 2.05
CA TYR A 400 2.81 14.98 0.89
C TYR A 400 3.40 16.38 0.62
N ASP A 401 3.62 17.18 1.66
CA ASP A 401 3.88 18.62 1.49
C ASP A 401 5.28 18.95 0.95
N MET A 402 6.27 18.08 1.08
CA MET A 402 7.68 18.31 0.69
C MET A 402 8.45 16.99 0.52
N VAL A 403 9.65 17.07 -0.06
CA VAL A 403 10.65 15.99 -0.10
C VAL A 403 11.89 16.42 0.68
N GLY A 404 12.42 15.52 1.51
CA GLY A 404 13.69 15.71 2.22
C GLY A 404 14.86 15.72 1.24
N ILE A 405 15.20 14.55 0.72
CA ILE A 405 16.25 14.38 -0.29
C ILE A 405 15.64 13.80 -1.57
N ARG A 406 15.71 14.56 -2.66
CA ARG A 406 15.34 14.08 -4.00
C ARG A 406 16.58 13.64 -4.74
N MET A 407 16.51 12.47 -5.37
CA MET A 407 17.55 11.90 -6.22
C MET A 407 16.96 11.64 -7.61
N ARG A 408 17.59 12.17 -8.65
CA ARG A 408 17.10 11.98 -10.02
C ARG A 408 18.21 11.78 -11.02
N SER A 409 18.13 10.69 -11.78
CA SER A 409 19.04 10.41 -12.90
C SER A 409 20.53 10.47 -12.53
N ASN A 410 20.90 10.02 -11.31
CA ASN A 410 22.30 9.89 -10.94
C ASN A 410 22.84 8.50 -11.28
N GLU A 411 24.15 8.41 -11.45
CA GLU A 411 24.89 7.17 -11.69
C GLU A 411 26.04 7.05 -10.68
N HIS A 412 26.15 5.91 -9.99
CA HIS A 412 27.13 5.74 -8.90
C HIS A 412 26.94 6.76 -7.76
N LEU A 413 25.76 6.72 -7.12
CA LEU A 413 25.42 7.59 -5.98
C LEU A 413 25.48 6.81 -4.66
N THR A 414 26.22 7.32 -3.68
CA THR A 414 26.25 6.78 -2.31
C THR A 414 25.73 7.81 -1.31
N LEU A 415 24.73 7.43 -0.51
CA LEU A 415 24.38 8.12 0.73
C LEU A 415 24.89 7.27 1.90
N GLN A 416 25.67 7.87 2.80
CA GLN A 416 26.33 7.12 3.87
C GLN A 416 26.31 7.87 5.22
N ASN A 417 25.96 7.16 6.30
CA ASN A 417 25.96 7.72 7.66
C ASN A 417 25.09 8.98 7.78
N ILE A 418 23.83 8.89 7.35
CA ILE A 418 22.88 10.01 7.38
C ILE A 418 21.75 9.66 8.35
N ASN A 419 21.36 10.59 9.22
CA ASN A 419 20.12 10.47 9.99
C ASN A 419 19.11 11.53 9.54
N ILE A 420 17.93 11.09 9.09
CA ILE A 420 16.78 11.96 8.89
C ILE A 420 15.90 11.84 10.13
N PHE A 421 15.93 12.86 10.98
CA PHE A 421 15.14 12.89 12.21
C PHE A 421 13.66 13.15 11.93
N SER A 422 13.37 14.05 10.98
CA SER A 422 12.01 14.29 10.52
C SER A 422 11.94 15.05 9.19
N CYS A 423 10.84 14.90 8.44
CA CYS A 423 10.60 15.59 7.18
C CYS A 423 9.10 15.81 6.93
N VAL A 424 8.74 16.95 6.35
CA VAL A 424 7.35 17.31 5.98
C VAL A 424 6.94 16.67 4.65
N GLY A 425 7.03 15.35 4.56
CA GLY A 425 6.55 14.57 3.43
C GLY A 425 7.43 13.36 3.20
N HIS A 426 7.86 13.12 1.95
CA HIS A 426 8.77 12.01 1.68
C HIS A 426 10.13 12.29 2.31
N GLY A 427 10.72 11.29 2.98
CA GLY A 427 12.10 11.38 3.44
C GLY A 427 13.07 11.42 2.25
N LEU A 428 12.96 10.41 1.40
CA LEU A 428 13.78 10.18 0.22
C LEU A 428 12.86 9.96 -0.98
N ALA A 429 13.12 10.61 -2.11
CA ALA A 429 12.37 10.38 -3.35
C ALA A 429 13.31 10.18 -4.54
N VAL A 430 13.04 9.17 -5.35
CA VAL A 430 13.87 8.75 -6.48
C VAL A 430 13.03 8.72 -7.77
N SER A 431 13.61 9.24 -8.85
CA SER A 431 12.95 9.27 -10.16
C SER A 431 13.96 9.30 -11.32
N GLY A 432 13.46 9.13 -12.55
CA GLY A 432 14.28 9.24 -13.75
C GLY A 432 15.20 8.05 -13.96
N THR A 433 16.31 8.26 -14.66
CA THR A 433 17.25 7.20 -15.08
C THR A 433 18.30 6.90 -14.00
N GLN A 434 17.90 6.87 -12.73
CA GLN A 434 18.78 6.58 -11.60
C GLN A 434 19.33 5.14 -11.71
N LYS A 435 20.65 4.94 -11.62
CA LYS A 435 21.29 3.62 -11.68
C LYS A 435 22.55 3.52 -10.83
N TYR A 436 22.88 2.31 -10.40
CA TYR A 436 24.04 1.98 -9.54
C TYR A 436 24.14 2.91 -8.33
N TRP A 437 23.40 2.64 -7.27
CA TRP A 437 23.32 3.54 -6.14
C TRP A 437 23.04 2.80 -4.84
N GLN A 438 23.40 3.41 -3.71
CA GLN A 438 23.30 2.74 -2.42
C GLN A 438 23.06 3.68 -1.25
N PHE A 439 22.39 3.12 -0.24
CA PHE A 439 22.28 3.63 1.11
C PHE A 439 23.06 2.72 2.05
N VAL A 440 24.02 3.30 2.77
CA VAL A 440 24.80 2.59 3.78
C VAL A 440 24.63 3.30 5.11
N ASN A 441 23.95 2.67 6.07
CA ASN A 441 23.64 3.28 7.37
C ASN A 441 22.91 4.64 7.22
N VAL A 442 21.83 4.65 6.43
CA VAL A 442 20.93 5.80 6.27
C VAL A 442 19.68 5.52 7.09
N ASN A 443 19.46 6.32 8.13
CA ASN A 443 18.41 6.06 9.12
C ASN A 443 17.36 7.15 9.10
N ILE A 444 16.08 6.77 9.15
CA ILE A 444 14.97 7.69 9.36
C ILE A 444 14.28 7.32 10.66
N ARG A 445 14.73 7.95 11.75
CA ARG A 445 14.36 7.62 13.13
C ARG A 445 14.35 8.88 13.99
N PRO A 446 13.50 8.98 15.01
CA PRO A 446 13.49 10.15 15.87
C PRO A 446 14.81 10.25 16.67
N PRO A 447 15.22 11.47 17.05
CA PRO A 447 16.36 11.65 17.93
C PRO A 447 16.12 10.99 19.30
N LYS A 448 17.17 10.36 19.85
CA LYS A 448 17.10 9.62 21.12
C LYS A 448 16.56 10.51 22.26
N GLY A 449 15.71 9.96 23.10
CA GLY A 449 15.17 10.64 24.29
C GLY A 449 14.08 11.69 24.05
N LYS A 450 13.76 12.05 22.80
CA LYS A 450 12.75 13.08 22.49
C LYS A 450 11.33 12.49 22.40
N LYS A 451 10.65 12.34 23.55
CA LYS A 451 9.32 11.69 23.68
C LYS A 451 8.19 12.32 22.84
N ARG A 452 8.30 13.59 22.44
CA ARG A 452 7.33 14.29 21.57
C ARG A 452 7.52 14.00 20.08
N ARG A 453 8.67 13.44 19.67
CA ARG A 453 8.98 13.09 18.26
C ARG A 453 8.27 11.78 17.89
N VAL A 454 6.96 11.87 17.66
CA VAL A 454 6.09 10.69 17.45
C VAL A 454 5.92 10.29 15.98
N ILE A 455 6.49 11.08 15.07
CA ILE A 455 6.58 10.82 13.64
C ILE A 455 7.95 11.28 13.13
N THR A 456 8.46 10.63 12.09
CA THR A 456 9.69 11.05 11.39
C THR A 456 9.31 11.79 10.12
N CYS A 457 9.02 11.06 9.03
CA CYS A 457 8.49 11.60 7.79
C CYS A 457 6.96 11.55 7.81
N THR A 458 6.29 12.55 7.24
CA THR A 458 4.82 12.61 7.21
C THR A 458 4.17 11.85 6.05
N ALA A 459 4.97 11.33 5.11
CA ALA A 459 4.57 10.39 4.07
C ALA A 459 5.60 9.23 4.02
N ASP A 460 5.89 8.69 2.84
CA ASP A 460 6.84 7.59 2.62
C ASP A 460 8.25 7.93 3.15
N HIS A 461 8.94 6.93 3.69
CA HIS A 461 10.35 7.08 4.04
C HIS A 461 11.22 7.15 2.78
N CYS A 462 11.02 6.22 1.85
CA CYS A 462 11.70 6.19 0.56
C CYS A 462 10.73 5.77 -0.56
N HIS A 463 10.57 6.63 -1.57
CA HIS A 463 9.69 6.41 -2.73
C HIS A 463 10.49 6.45 -4.02
N ILE A 464 10.59 5.33 -4.72
CA ILE A 464 11.16 5.18 -6.06
C ILE A 464 10.01 5.06 -7.04
N SER A 465 9.80 6.09 -7.87
CA SER A 465 8.67 6.13 -8.82
C SER A 465 9.05 5.83 -10.27
N SER A 466 10.36 5.77 -10.54
CA SER A 466 10.98 5.32 -11.79
C SER A 466 12.50 5.27 -11.58
N SER A 467 13.16 4.19 -12.01
CA SER A 467 14.63 4.07 -12.02
C SER A 467 15.11 3.13 -13.13
N CYS A 468 16.41 2.97 -13.28
CA CYS A 468 17.03 1.91 -14.09
C CYS A 468 17.66 0.82 -13.19
N GLY A 469 17.31 0.79 -11.90
CA GLY A 469 17.70 -0.27 -10.98
C GLY A 469 19.08 -0.15 -10.33
N PHE A 470 19.63 -1.30 -9.92
CA PHE A 470 20.92 -1.46 -9.26
C PHE A 470 21.00 -0.64 -7.97
N PHE A 471 20.14 -0.97 -7.02
CA PHE A 471 20.03 -0.30 -5.71
C PHE A 471 20.45 -1.21 -4.56
N LYS A 472 21.29 -0.73 -3.63
CA LYS A 472 21.56 -1.40 -2.35
C LYS A 472 21.09 -0.57 -1.16
N MET A 473 20.43 -1.21 -0.19
CA MET A 473 20.15 -0.65 1.13
C MET A 473 20.73 -1.55 2.20
N VAL A 474 21.73 -1.06 2.92
CA VAL A 474 22.53 -1.85 3.86
C VAL A 474 22.53 -1.18 5.23
N ASP A 475 22.12 -1.95 6.25
CA ASP A 475 22.13 -1.57 7.66
C ASP A 475 21.38 -0.25 7.96
N CYS A 476 20.22 -0.07 7.33
CA CYS A 476 19.37 1.11 7.47
C CYS A 476 18.19 0.84 8.43
N GLU A 477 17.78 1.86 9.19
CA GLU A 477 16.63 1.82 10.10
C GLU A 477 15.58 2.87 9.73
N PHE A 478 14.37 2.45 9.36
CA PHE A 478 13.22 3.34 9.07
C PHE A 478 12.09 3.08 10.08
N THR A 479 11.67 4.14 10.77
CA THR A 479 10.64 4.03 11.80
C THR A 479 9.71 5.22 11.89
N ARG A 480 8.50 4.99 12.42
CA ARG A 480 7.50 6.02 12.77
C ARG A 480 7.11 6.91 11.59
N GLY A 481 7.13 6.38 10.36
CA GLY A 481 6.70 7.09 9.15
C GLY A 481 5.20 7.36 9.09
N GLY A 482 4.82 8.26 8.20
CA GLY A 482 3.44 8.62 7.89
C GLY A 482 2.79 7.69 6.86
N ASP A 483 3.61 7.06 6.01
CA ASP A 483 3.18 6.07 5.03
C ASP A 483 4.17 4.88 4.99
N ASP A 484 4.48 4.37 3.80
CA ASP A 484 5.27 3.16 3.58
C ASP A 484 6.75 3.39 3.89
N CYS A 485 7.44 2.35 4.41
CA CYS A 485 8.86 2.50 4.70
C CYS A 485 9.71 2.42 3.40
N LEU A 486 9.34 1.61 2.41
CA LEU A 486 9.96 1.64 1.07
C LEU A 486 8.92 1.33 -0.01
N ASN A 487 8.85 2.17 -1.05
CA ASN A 487 8.04 1.93 -2.24
C ASN A 487 8.89 1.93 -3.50
N ILE A 488 8.88 0.82 -4.24
CA ILE A 488 9.68 0.60 -5.44
C ILE A 488 8.77 0.25 -6.60
N HIS A 489 8.66 1.16 -7.57
CA HIS A 489 7.92 0.90 -8.80
C HIS A 489 8.43 1.77 -9.96
N ASP A 490 7.98 1.40 -11.15
CA ASP A 490 7.98 2.28 -12.32
C ASP A 490 6.54 2.69 -12.66
N GLY A 491 6.37 3.91 -13.17
CA GLY A 491 5.07 4.43 -13.57
C GLY A 491 4.49 3.76 -14.82
N ALA A 492 3.34 3.09 -14.68
CA ALA A 492 2.56 2.57 -15.80
C ALA A 492 1.46 3.55 -16.21
N GLY A 493 1.03 3.52 -17.47
CA GLY A 493 -0.15 4.25 -17.95
C GLY A 493 -1.27 3.30 -18.35
N PHE A 494 -2.53 3.60 -18.06
CA PHE A 494 -3.67 2.91 -18.68
C PHE A 494 -4.30 3.79 -19.76
N ALA A 495 -4.58 3.23 -20.95
CA ALA A 495 -5.10 3.98 -22.07
C ALA A 495 -6.12 3.22 -22.93
N LEU A 496 -7.15 3.93 -23.38
CA LEU A 496 -8.18 3.44 -24.29
C LEU A 496 -7.75 3.68 -25.73
N LYS A 497 -8.03 2.73 -26.62
CA LYS A 497 -7.81 2.93 -28.07
C LYS A 497 -8.87 3.87 -28.63
N THR A 498 -8.44 4.92 -29.35
CA THR A 498 -9.36 5.91 -29.97
C THR A 498 -9.23 5.99 -31.48
N GLY A 499 -8.28 5.27 -32.08
CA GLY A 499 -8.05 5.21 -33.51
C GLY A 499 -6.95 4.20 -33.84
N ALA A 500 -6.61 4.06 -35.13
CA ALA A 500 -5.62 3.07 -35.58
C ALA A 500 -4.25 3.24 -34.88
N ARG A 501 -3.83 4.48 -34.62
CA ARG A 501 -2.51 4.82 -34.02
C ARG A 501 -2.60 5.67 -32.77
N THR A 502 -3.78 5.79 -32.18
CA THR A 502 -4.04 6.77 -31.12
C THR A 502 -4.63 6.11 -29.88
N LEU A 503 -4.05 6.46 -28.72
CA LEU A 503 -4.54 6.04 -27.40
C LEU A 503 -4.88 7.27 -26.56
N LYS A 504 -5.97 7.21 -25.81
CA LYS A 504 -6.32 8.17 -24.76
C LYS A 504 -5.98 7.59 -23.39
N ALA A 505 -4.95 8.11 -22.74
CA ALA A 505 -4.60 7.74 -21.37
C ALA A 505 -5.58 8.31 -20.35
N LEU A 506 -5.95 7.49 -19.36
CA LEU A 506 -6.77 7.86 -18.22
C LEU A 506 -5.88 8.11 -17.00
N ASN A 507 -6.09 9.21 -16.29
CA ASN A 507 -5.37 9.54 -15.05
C ASN A 507 -3.84 9.32 -15.12
N MET A 508 -3.17 9.90 -16.14
CA MET A 508 -1.74 9.73 -16.37
C MET A 508 -0.90 10.46 -15.30
N ALA A 509 -0.73 9.83 -14.14
CA ALA A 509 0.03 10.38 -13.01
C ALA A 509 1.52 10.53 -13.32
N TYR A 510 2.07 9.65 -14.16
CA TYR A 510 3.49 9.58 -14.52
C TYR A 510 3.78 10.16 -15.91
N ILE A 511 3.05 11.18 -16.36
CA ILE A 511 3.25 11.79 -17.69
C ILE A 511 4.71 12.21 -17.97
N HIS A 512 5.47 12.57 -16.92
CA HIS A 512 6.88 12.93 -17.03
C HIS A 512 7.78 11.78 -17.51
N ASP A 513 7.29 10.55 -17.42
CA ASP A 513 7.95 9.35 -17.89
C ASP A 513 7.61 9.00 -19.34
N TYR A 514 6.70 9.71 -20.01
CA TYR A 514 6.30 9.42 -21.39
C TYR A 514 6.58 10.62 -22.30
N ALA A 515 7.56 10.49 -23.18
CA ALA A 515 7.96 11.52 -24.13
C ALA A 515 7.93 11.01 -25.57
N LYS A 516 7.89 11.96 -26.52
CA LYS A 516 8.09 11.65 -27.94
C LYS A 516 9.44 10.95 -28.13
N GLY A 517 9.44 9.85 -28.86
CA GLY A 517 10.60 9.00 -29.11
C GLY A 517 10.70 7.78 -28.20
N ASP A 518 10.00 7.77 -27.05
CA ASP A 518 9.98 6.62 -26.16
C ASP A 518 9.28 5.42 -26.82
N GLU A 519 9.83 4.23 -26.57
CA GLU A 519 9.26 2.95 -27.00
C GLU A 519 8.40 2.38 -25.89
N ILE A 520 7.14 2.14 -26.20
CA ILE A 520 6.13 1.70 -25.25
C ILE A 520 5.71 0.29 -25.60
N GLU A 521 5.93 -0.62 -24.67
CA GLU A 521 5.35 -1.96 -24.73
C GLU A 521 3.89 -1.89 -24.29
N LEU A 522 2.99 -2.41 -25.12
CA LEU A 522 1.57 -2.47 -24.81
C LEU A 522 1.21 -3.82 -24.20
N ARG A 523 0.53 -3.80 -23.05
CA ARG A 523 -0.11 -4.96 -22.42
C ARG A 523 -1.61 -4.83 -22.50
N HIS A 524 -2.32 -5.95 -22.56
CA HIS A 524 -3.76 -5.98 -22.41
C HIS A 524 -4.18 -5.56 -21.00
N GLY A 525 -5.48 -5.31 -20.80
CA GLY A 525 -6.03 -4.93 -19.49
C GLY A 525 -5.71 -5.94 -18.37
N ASP A 526 -5.51 -7.21 -18.69
CA ASP A 526 -5.13 -8.27 -17.75
C ASP A 526 -3.61 -8.47 -17.56
N TYR A 527 -2.79 -7.54 -18.07
CA TYR A 527 -1.32 -7.57 -18.15
C TYR A 527 -0.70 -8.54 -19.17
N SER A 528 -1.51 -9.37 -19.86
CA SER A 528 -0.98 -10.29 -20.87
C SER A 528 -0.34 -9.53 -22.05
N PRO A 529 0.71 -10.09 -22.68
CA PRO A 529 1.44 -9.40 -23.74
C PRO A 529 0.59 -9.27 -25.01
N THR A 530 0.58 -8.07 -25.60
CA THR A 530 0.03 -7.87 -26.96
C THR A 530 1.01 -8.34 -28.05
N GLY A 531 2.30 -8.49 -27.69
CA GLY A 531 3.40 -8.68 -28.64
C GLY A 531 3.84 -7.40 -29.35
N VAL A 532 3.29 -6.24 -29.00
CA VAL A 532 3.54 -4.96 -29.68
C VAL A 532 4.30 -3.98 -28.79
N THR A 533 5.41 -3.47 -29.35
CA THR A 533 6.09 -2.25 -28.89
C THR A 533 5.98 -1.20 -29.99
N ALA A 534 5.57 0.01 -29.62
CA ALA A 534 5.36 1.12 -30.54
C ALA A 534 5.99 2.41 -30.04
N LYS A 535 6.41 3.28 -30.96
CA LYS A 535 7.11 4.52 -30.62
C LYS A 535 6.14 5.69 -30.53
N ILE A 536 6.22 6.47 -29.46
CA ILE A 536 5.43 7.71 -29.35
C ILE A 536 5.96 8.74 -30.36
N VAL A 537 5.11 9.19 -31.28
CA VAL A 537 5.42 10.28 -32.23
C VAL A 537 4.73 11.60 -31.87
N GLY A 538 3.73 11.56 -30.98
CA GLY A 538 3.04 12.75 -30.47
C GLY A 538 2.40 12.52 -29.10
N VAL A 539 2.39 13.56 -28.27
CA VAL A 539 1.69 13.60 -26.97
C VAL A 539 0.91 14.90 -26.90
N LYS A 540 -0.39 14.82 -26.60
CA LYS A 540 -1.29 15.97 -26.51
C LYS A 540 -2.05 15.94 -25.19
N LEU A 541 -1.98 17.03 -24.43
CA LEU A 541 -2.82 17.22 -23.25
C LEU A 541 -4.28 17.42 -23.67
N LEU A 542 -5.19 16.61 -23.12
CA LEU A 542 -6.63 16.73 -23.36
C LEU A 542 -7.33 17.41 -22.17
N ASP A 543 -7.09 16.94 -20.95
CA ASP A 543 -7.67 17.50 -19.73
C ASP A 543 -6.65 17.47 -18.59
N LYS A 544 -6.22 18.65 -18.13
CA LYS A 544 -5.23 18.79 -17.06
C LYS A 544 -5.76 18.36 -15.69
N ALA A 545 -7.02 18.63 -15.40
CA ALA A 545 -7.62 18.33 -14.09
C ALA A 545 -7.80 16.82 -13.91
N LYS A 546 -8.12 16.11 -14.99
CA LYS A 546 -8.27 14.65 -15.02
C LYS A 546 -6.97 13.90 -15.37
N ARG A 547 -5.91 14.61 -15.73
CA ARG A 547 -4.65 14.04 -16.23
C ARG A 547 -4.88 13.14 -17.46
N GLU A 548 -5.72 13.58 -18.39
CA GLU A 548 -6.00 12.86 -19.65
C GLU A 548 -5.10 13.38 -20.77
N TYR A 549 -4.50 12.45 -21.53
CA TYR A 549 -3.59 12.74 -22.64
C TYR A 549 -3.89 11.82 -23.82
N GLU A 550 -3.68 12.33 -25.02
CA GLU A 550 -3.65 11.54 -26.25
C GLU A 550 -2.20 11.25 -26.64
N PHE A 551 -1.94 9.98 -26.94
CA PHE A 551 -0.67 9.49 -27.47
C PHE A 551 -0.86 9.03 -28.91
N VAL A 552 0.02 9.48 -29.80
CA VAL A 552 0.07 9.07 -31.20
C VAL A 552 1.30 8.21 -31.41
N PHE A 553 1.13 7.06 -32.08
CA PHE A 553 2.17 6.07 -32.30
C PHE A 553 2.63 6.00 -33.76
N ASP A 554 3.82 5.46 -33.99
CA ASP A 554 4.46 5.32 -35.30
C ASP A 554 3.78 4.28 -36.22
N ARG A 555 2.91 3.43 -35.67
CA ARG A 555 2.27 2.30 -36.35
C ARG A 555 0.85 2.07 -35.86
N ASP A 556 0.13 1.22 -36.59
CA ASP A 556 -1.20 0.76 -36.20
C ASP A 556 -1.09 -0.16 -34.97
N LEU A 557 -2.04 0.00 -34.05
CA LEU A 557 -2.10 -0.72 -32.78
C LEU A 557 -3.14 -1.85 -32.87
N PRO A 558 -2.94 -2.97 -32.15
CA PRO A 558 -3.90 -4.06 -32.12
C PRO A 558 -5.21 -3.63 -31.44
N GLU A 559 -6.22 -4.49 -31.43
CA GLU A 559 -7.38 -4.31 -30.55
C GLU A 559 -7.05 -4.79 -29.12
N PRO A 560 -7.46 -4.05 -28.08
CA PRO A 560 -7.22 -4.48 -26.71
C PRO A 560 -8.17 -5.61 -26.30
N ALA A 561 -7.63 -6.65 -25.64
CA ALA A 561 -8.40 -7.44 -24.71
C ALA A 561 -8.66 -6.63 -23.43
N GLN A 562 -9.89 -6.72 -22.89
CA GLN A 562 -10.31 -6.07 -21.64
C GLN A 562 -10.11 -4.53 -21.61
N GLU A 563 -10.97 -3.84 -22.37
CA GLU A 563 -11.24 -2.38 -22.36
C GLU A 563 -10.11 -1.44 -22.82
N GLY A 564 -8.83 -1.75 -22.58
CA GLY A 564 -7.72 -0.87 -22.95
C GLY A 564 -6.35 -1.53 -22.87
N PHE A 565 -5.32 -0.68 -22.96
CA PHE A 565 -3.93 -1.09 -22.85
C PHE A 565 -3.30 -0.53 -21.59
N ILE A 566 -2.40 -1.32 -21.01
CA ILE A 566 -1.42 -0.85 -20.05
C ILE A 566 -0.14 -0.56 -20.84
N MET A 567 0.45 0.60 -20.60
CA MET A 567 1.60 1.13 -21.30
C MET A 567 2.82 1.02 -20.40
N PHE A 568 3.82 0.27 -20.81
CA PHE A 568 5.10 0.15 -20.12
C PHE A 568 6.17 0.92 -20.88
N ASN A 569 6.83 1.87 -20.21
CA ASN A 569 8.00 2.54 -20.78
C ASN A 569 9.28 1.84 -20.30
N ARG A 570 9.87 1.03 -21.16
CA ARG A 570 11.09 0.24 -20.86
C ARG A 570 12.38 1.05 -20.79
N ARG A 571 12.31 2.37 -20.94
CA ARG A 571 13.39 3.27 -20.49
C ARG A 571 13.65 3.11 -18.99
N PHE A 572 12.61 2.74 -18.23
CA PHE A 572 12.69 2.46 -16.81
C PHE A 572 12.52 0.96 -16.54
N ASP A 573 13.25 0.49 -15.54
CA ASP A 573 13.29 -0.89 -15.07
C ASP A 573 13.88 -0.86 -13.66
N SER A 574 13.05 -0.59 -12.67
CA SER A 574 13.42 -0.60 -11.25
C SER A 574 13.70 -2.03 -10.80
N ARG A 575 14.90 -2.52 -11.14
CA ARG A 575 15.36 -3.89 -10.93
C ARG A 575 16.69 -4.00 -10.19
N ASN A 576 17.09 -5.23 -9.87
CA ASN A 576 18.36 -5.58 -9.25
C ASN A 576 18.58 -4.84 -7.92
N ILE A 577 17.80 -5.22 -6.92
CA ILE A 577 17.66 -4.50 -5.65
C ILE A 577 18.07 -5.40 -4.49
N ILE A 578 19.03 -4.94 -3.69
CA ILE A 578 19.57 -5.68 -2.54
C ILE A 578 19.26 -4.93 -1.26
N LEU A 579 18.56 -5.58 -0.34
CA LEU A 579 18.25 -5.05 0.99
C LEU A 579 18.78 -6.00 2.05
N ARG A 580 19.72 -5.52 2.87
CA ARG A 580 20.46 -6.33 3.82
C ARG A 580 20.49 -5.68 5.20
N GLY A 581 20.15 -6.44 6.24
CA GLY A 581 20.29 -6.00 7.62
C GLY A 581 19.40 -4.81 8.02
N CYS A 582 18.37 -4.50 7.23
CA CYS A 582 17.53 -3.33 7.46
C CYS A 582 16.46 -3.57 8.54
N TYR A 583 16.05 -2.50 9.20
CA TYR A 583 15.02 -2.54 10.25
C TYR A 583 13.88 -1.56 9.97
N PHE A 584 12.71 -2.10 9.66
CA PHE A 584 11.48 -1.36 9.35
C PHE A 584 10.48 -1.56 10.49
N HIS A 585 10.09 -0.49 11.20
CA HIS A 585 9.24 -0.69 12.37
C HIS A 585 8.38 0.50 12.78
N HIS A 586 7.19 0.22 13.33
CA HIS A 586 6.27 1.24 13.86
C HIS A 586 5.87 2.30 12.81
N CYS A 587 5.95 1.98 11.51
CA CYS A 587 5.43 2.80 10.39
C CYS A 587 3.88 2.72 10.38
N LYS A 588 3.19 3.74 9.85
CA LYS A 588 1.71 3.72 9.74
C LYS A 588 1.19 2.72 8.71
N ALA A 589 1.87 2.62 7.57
CA ALA A 589 1.38 1.86 6.43
C ALA A 589 2.17 0.55 6.27
N ARG A 590 2.55 0.19 5.05
CA ARG A 590 3.27 -1.04 4.76
C ARG A 590 4.74 -0.89 5.18
N GLY A 591 5.40 -2.03 5.45
CA GLY A 591 6.86 -2.03 5.50
C GLY A 591 7.43 -1.70 4.11
N MET A 592 6.99 -2.46 3.10
CA MET A 592 7.52 -2.39 1.76
C MET A 592 6.48 -2.62 0.68
N LEU A 593 6.69 -1.94 -0.43
CA LEU A 593 6.06 -2.15 -1.72
C LEU A 593 7.14 -2.51 -2.74
N LEU A 594 7.08 -3.74 -3.25
CA LEU A 594 8.02 -4.32 -4.22
C LEU A 594 7.30 -4.56 -5.55
N LEU A 595 7.35 -3.59 -6.45
CA LEU A 595 6.70 -3.64 -7.76
C LEU A 595 7.74 -3.66 -8.90
N GLY A 596 8.86 -4.35 -8.67
CA GLY A 596 9.99 -4.50 -9.59
C GLY A 596 10.52 -5.95 -9.61
N ARG A 597 11.68 -6.19 -10.23
CA ARG A 597 12.24 -7.54 -10.44
C ARG A 597 13.70 -7.65 -10.00
N ASP A 598 14.19 -8.89 -9.89
CA ASP A 598 15.55 -9.20 -9.45
C ASP A 598 15.82 -8.60 -8.06
N ILE A 599 15.12 -9.11 -7.03
CA ILE A 599 15.15 -8.51 -5.69
C ILE A 599 15.64 -9.52 -4.66
N LEU A 600 16.55 -9.08 -3.79
CA LEU A 600 17.00 -9.81 -2.61
C LEU A 600 16.67 -9.01 -1.36
N VAL A 601 15.84 -9.59 -0.48
CA VAL A 601 15.58 -9.10 0.87
C VAL A 601 16.14 -10.12 1.85
N GLU A 602 17.20 -9.75 2.56
CA GLU A 602 17.86 -10.69 3.47
C GLU A 602 18.21 -10.11 4.83
N ASN A 603 17.97 -10.92 5.87
CA ASN A 603 18.28 -10.58 7.25
C ASN A 603 17.65 -9.25 7.71
N CYS A 604 16.49 -8.91 7.15
CA CYS A 604 15.72 -7.71 7.48
C CYS A 604 14.71 -7.99 8.60
N ARG A 605 14.30 -6.95 9.32
CA ARG A 605 13.33 -7.03 10.40
C ARG A 605 12.16 -6.09 10.15
N PHE A 606 10.94 -6.61 10.27
CA PHE A 606 9.69 -5.89 10.16
C PHE A 606 8.94 -6.02 11.48
N VAL A 607 8.74 -4.91 12.21
CA VAL A 607 8.14 -4.96 13.56
C VAL A 607 7.06 -3.90 13.71
N ALA A 608 5.84 -4.34 14.03
CA ALA A 608 4.71 -3.44 14.31
C ALA A 608 4.46 -2.39 13.21
N THR A 609 4.61 -2.75 11.93
CA THR A 609 4.13 -1.93 10.81
C THR A 609 2.61 -1.91 10.84
N GLY A 610 1.97 -0.75 10.70
CA GLY A 610 0.52 -0.61 10.82
C GLY A 610 -0.28 -1.40 9.79
N LYS A 611 0.32 -1.71 8.63
CA LYS A 611 -0.20 -2.62 7.60
C LYS A 611 0.79 -3.78 7.37
N GLY A 612 0.55 -4.60 6.34
CA GLY A 612 1.44 -5.70 5.94
C GLY A 612 2.91 -5.29 5.84
N ALA A 613 3.80 -6.22 6.14
CA ALA A 613 5.23 -5.98 6.08
C ALA A 613 5.70 -5.78 4.63
N MET A 614 5.15 -6.54 3.70
CA MET A 614 5.60 -6.55 2.31
C MET A 614 4.43 -6.79 1.37
N ASN A 615 4.34 -5.96 0.34
CA ASN A 615 3.44 -6.14 -0.78
C ASN A 615 4.29 -6.30 -2.04
N ILE A 616 4.27 -7.50 -2.64
CA ILE A 616 4.76 -7.78 -3.98
C ILE A 616 3.57 -7.59 -4.90
N GLU A 617 3.42 -6.38 -5.42
CA GLU A 617 2.22 -5.99 -6.16
C GLU A 617 2.56 -5.29 -7.46
N SER A 618 1.54 -5.01 -8.25
CA SER A 618 1.55 -4.17 -9.44
C SER A 618 0.09 -3.95 -9.81
N GLY A 619 -0.23 -2.86 -10.48
CA GLY A 619 -1.62 -2.63 -10.83
C GLY A 619 -1.91 -1.31 -11.50
N TYR A 620 -3.17 -1.15 -11.86
CA TYR A 620 -3.70 0.12 -12.34
C TYR A 620 -5.11 0.37 -11.83
N THR A 621 -5.47 1.64 -11.76
CA THR A 621 -6.83 2.11 -11.51
C THR A 621 -7.15 3.26 -12.46
N PHE A 622 -8.43 3.47 -12.72
CA PHE A 622 -8.84 4.53 -13.63
C PHE A 622 -8.69 5.94 -13.05
N ASN A 623 -8.41 6.09 -11.75
CA ASN A 623 -8.49 7.38 -11.05
C ASN A 623 -7.48 7.63 -9.94
N LEU A 624 -6.65 6.66 -9.55
CA LEU A 624 -5.68 6.82 -8.45
C LEU A 624 -4.26 6.43 -8.89
N TRP A 625 -3.92 5.14 -8.77
CA TRP A 625 -2.59 4.58 -8.94
C TRP A 625 -2.48 3.79 -10.25
N SER A 626 -1.27 3.72 -10.79
CA SER A 626 -0.91 2.90 -11.94
C SER A 626 0.59 2.62 -11.87
N GLU A 627 0.95 1.64 -11.05
CA GLU A 627 2.33 1.41 -10.58
C GLU A 627 2.76 -0.03 -10.85
N GLY A 628 3.98 -0.18 -11.37
CA GLY A 628 4.64 -1.47 -11.57
C GLY A 628 4.31 -2.17 -12.89
N TYR A 629 5.26 -2.98 -13.36
CA TYR A 629 5.17 -3.75 -14.60
C TYR A 629 5.00 -5.26 -14.34
N GLY A 630 4.75 -5.66 -13.10
CA GLY A 630 4.89 -7.02 -12.58
C GLY A 630 6.18 -7.18 -11.77
N ALA A 631 6.22 -8.20 -10.92
CA ALA A 631 7.33 -8.41 -9.99
C ALA A 631 7.73 -9.89 -9.92
N TYR A 632 9.00 -10.18 -10.21
CA TYR A 632 9.48 -11.55 -10.34
C TYR A 632 10.98 -11.67 -10.06
N ASN A 633 11.46 -12.91 -9.88
CA ASN A 633 12.83 -13.22 -9.46
C ASN A 633 13.17 -12.56 -8.12
N ILE A 634 12.43 -12.95 -7.07
CA ILE A 634 12.50 -12.33 -5.74
C ILE A 634 12.88 -13.38 -4.69
N ILE A 635 13.85 -13.04 -3.83
CA ILE A 635 14.22 -13.85 -2.67
C ILE A 635 13.98 -13.03 -1.40
N VAL A 636 13.25 -13.62 -0.44
CA VAL A 636 13.07 -13.13 0.92
C VAL A 636 13.58 -14.17 1.89
N ARG A 637 14.72 -13.91 2.55
CA ARG A 637 15.38 -14.91 3.40
C ARG A 637 15.89 -14.39 4.73
N GLY A 638 15.84 -15.25 5.75
CA GLY A 638 16.41 -14.93 7.07
C GLY A 638 15.77 -13.73 7.77
N CYS A 639 14.57 -13.31 7.35
CA CYS A 639 13.90 -12.13 7.86
C CYS A 639 13.02 -12.44 9.08
N LEU A 640 12.75 -11.41 9.88
CA LEU A 640 11.79 -11.45 10.98
C LEU A 640 10.57 -10.58 10.65
N PHE A 641 9.38 -11.15 10.80
CA PHE A 641 8.10 -10.44 10.76
C PHE A 641 7.46 -10.55 12.14
N ASP A 642 7.38 -9.47 12.93
CA ASP A 642 6.83 -9.51 14.29
C ASP A 642 5.68 -8.51 14.47
N ALA A 643 4.49 -9.03 14.75
CA ALA A 643 3.29 -8.25 15.06
C ALA A 643 2.95 -7.17 14.02
N VAL A 644 3.16 -7.48 12.74
CA VAL A 644 2.84 -6.60 11.61
C VAL A 644 1.34 -6.61 11.31
N ASN A 645 0.85 -5.57 10.62
CA ASN A 645 -0.55 -5.37 10.25
C ASN A 645 -1.58 -5.40 11.42
N PRO A 646 -1.34 -4.75 12.58
CA PRO A 646 -2.29 -4.72 13.68
C PRO A 646 -3.58 -3.95 13.35
N ARG A 647 -3.60 -3.16 12.27
CA ARG A 647 -4.81 -2.52 11.78
C ARG A 647 -5.78 -3.51 11.11
N GLY A 648 -5.29 -4.69 10.70
CA GLY A 648 -6.09 -5.64 9.94
C GLY A 648 -6.40 -5.15 8.51
N MET A 649 -5.46 -4.46 7.85
CA MET A 649 -5.61 -4.18 6.42
C MET A 649 -5.65 -5.49 5.64
N GLN A 650 -6.58 -5.61 4.72
CA GLN A 650 -6.97 -6.89 4.15
C GLN A 650 -7.28 -6.79 2.66
N HIS A 651 -7.03 -7.90 1.97
CA HIS A 651 -7.52 -8.17 0.62
C HIS A 651 -8.47 -9.35 0.71
N ASP A 652 -9.63 -9.25 0.06
CA ASP A 652 -10.69 -10.27 0.08
C ASP A 652 -11.06 -10.77 1.48
N GLY A 653 -11.15 -9.84 2.43
CA GLY A 653 -11.49 -10.14 3.82
C GLY A 653 -10.36 -10.76 4.66
N LYS A 654 -9.16 -10.90 4.11
CA LYS A 654 -8.03 -11.58 4.77
C LYS A 654 -6.89 -10.61 5.05
N PRO A 655 -6.70 -10.20 6.32
CA PRO A 655 -5.47 -9.52 6.73
C PRO A 655 -4.26 -10.42 6.49
N HIS A 656 -3.11 -9.83 6.17
CA HIS A 656 -1.91 -10.59 5.80
C HIS A 656 -0.62 -9.85 6.17
N ASP A 657 0.44 -10.59 6.44
CA ASP A 657 1.79 -10.06 6.66
C ASP A 657 2.48 -9.78 5.32
N ILE A 658 2.35 -10.70 4.35
CA ILE A 658 2.83 -10.57 2.97
C ILE A 658 1.64 -10.61 1.99
N TYR A 659 1.59 -9.66 1.05
CA TYR A 659 0.67 -9.68 -0.08
C TYR A 659 1.42 -9.95 -1.38
N ILE A 660 0.95 -10.89 -2.19
CA ILE A 660 1.35 -11.08 -3.58
C ILE A 660 0.08 -11.00 -4.41
N GLY A 661 -0.07 -9.95 -5.21
CA GLY A 661 -1.30 -9.78 -5.98
C GLY A 661 -1.41 -8.47 -6.73
N VAL A 662 -2.43 -8.40 -7.59
CA VAL A 662 -2.67 -7.29 -8.50
C VAL A 662 -3.81 -6.41 -7.98
N TYR A 663 -3.79 -5.12 -8.33
CA TYR A 663 -4.97 -4.26 -8.26
C TYR A 663 -5.33 -3.77 -9.67
N MET A 664 -6.61 -3.87 -10.04
CA MET A 664 -7.09 -3.47 -11.37
C MET A 664 -8.36 -2.63 -11.26
N MET A 665 -8.48 -1.63 -12.13
CA MET A 665 -9.66 -0.77 -12.35
C MET A 665 -10.00 0.19 -11.20
N THR A 666 -10.18 -0.31 -9.97
CA THR A 666 -10.58 0.46 -8.78
C THR A 666 -9.64 0.22 -7.60
N ASP A 667 -9.67 1.13 -6.62
CA ASP A 667 -9.03 0.94 -5.31
C ASP A 667 -10.10 1.09 -4.21
N PRO A 668 -10.36 0.06 -3.37
CA PRO A 668 -9.77 -1.28 -3.44
C PRO A 668 -10.20 -2.06 -4.70
N SER A 669 -9.36 -3.01 -5.12
CA SER A 669 -9.65 -3.90 -6.25
C SER A 669 -9.97 -5.32 -5.78
N TYR A 670 -11.06 -5.88 -6.31
CA TYR A 670 -11.42 -7.29 -6.17
C TYR A 670 -11.04 -8.12 -7.41
N MET A 671 -10.47 -7.46 -8.42
CA MET A 671 -10.09 -8.10 -9.66
C MET A 671 -8.73 -8.78 -9.51
N ARG A 672 -8.61 -9.94 -10.13
CA ARG A 672 -7.37 -10.69 -10.29
C ARG A 672 -7.21 -11.07 -11.76
N THR A 673 -6.00 -11.48 -12.11
CA THR A 673 -5.67 -12.01 -13.44
C THR A 673 -5.07 -13.41 -13.30
N ASP A 674 -5.39 -14.30 -14.25
CA ASP A 674 -4.73 -15.62 -14.38
C ASP A 674 -3.39 -15.52 -15.11
N TYR A 675 -3.10 -14.36 -15.74
CA TYR A 675 -1.75 -14.10 -16.23
C TYR A 675 -0.79 -14.05 -15.02
N PRO A 676 0.30 -14.82 -15.02
CA PRO A 676 1.20 -14.90 -13.88
C PRO A 676 2.09 -13.65 -13.82
N LEU A 677 1.53 -12.54 -13.37
CA LEU A 677 2.21 -11.25 -13.25
C LEU A 677 3.32 -11.29 -12.19
N PHE A 678 3.17 -12.18 -11.20
CA PHE A 678 4.13 -12.41 -10.15
C PHE A 678 4.72 -13.81 -10.28
N HIS A 679 6.04 -13.94 -10.44
CA HIS A 679 6.60 -15.28 -10.57
C HIS A 679 8.04 -15.42 -10.10
N ASP A 680 8.47 -16.66 -9.87
CA ASP A 680 9.82 -16.99 -9.40
C ASP A 680 10.14 -16.27 -8.09
N ILE A 681 9.35 -16.57 -7.05
CA ILE A 681 9.44 -15.95 -5.72
C ILE A 681 9.81 -17.01 -4.69
N LEU A 682 10.86 -16.78 -3.92
CA LEU A 682 11.33 -17.65 -2.85
C LEU A 682 11.26 -16.94 -1.49
N ILE A 683 10.47 -17.48 -0.57
CA ILE A 683 10.33 -17.02 0.81
C ILE A 683 10.84 -18.13 1.73
N GLU A 684 12.08 -18.01 2.24
CA GLU A 684 12.72 -19.09 2.98
C GLU A 684 13.42 -18.69 4.29
N ASN A 685 13.45 -19.62 5.25
CA ASN A 685 14.20 -19.47 6.49
C ASN A 685 13.83 -18.19 7.28
N ASN A 686 12.59 -17.71 7.14
CA ASN A 686 12.09 -16.54 7.84
C ASN A 686 11.38 -16.95 9.14
N THR A 687 11.27 -16.00 10.07
CA THR A 687 10.47 -16.15 11.29
C THR A 687 9.28 -15.20 11.25
N PHE A 688 8.08 -15.77 11.32
CA PHE A 688 6.82 -15.05 11.47
C PHE A 688 6.36 -15.17 12.92
N LYS A 689 6.48 -14.07 13.64
CA LYS A 689 6.14 -13.97 15.05
C LYS A 689 4.90 -13.12 15.24
N ASN A 690 3.96 -13.59 16.05
CA ASN A 690 2.75 -12.84 16.37
C ASN A 690 2.05 -12.32 15.10
N THR A 691 1.97 -13.12 14.04
CA THR A 691 1.23 -12.78 12.83
C THR A 691 -0.20 -12.36 13.17
N TYR A 692 -0.72 -11.38 12.45
CA TYR A 692 -2.05 -10.85 12.73
C TYR A 692 -3.16 -11.61 11.98
N GLY A 693 -2.99 -11.79 10.67
CA GLY A 693 -3.87 -12.58 9.81
C GLY A 693 -3.11 -13.72 9.12
N LEU A 694 -3.17 -13.81 7.80
CA LEU A 694 -2.36 -14.74 7.02
C LEU A 694 -0.87 -14.42 7.12
N ALA A 695 -0.03 -15.44 7.02
CA ALA A 695 1.39 -15.27 6.74
C ALA A 695 1.61 -14.66 5.35
N ALA A 696 0.96 -15.24 4.33
CA ALA A 696 0.97 -14.69 2.99
C ALA A 696 -0.37 -14.89 2.27
N PHE A 697 -0.77 -13.88 1.52
CA PHE A 697 -1.81 -13.93 0.50
C PHE A 697 -1.13 -14.01 -0.87
N ILE A 698 -1.41 -15.04 -1.65
CA ILE A 698 -0.73 -15.32 -2.92
C ILE A 698 -1.77 -15.37 -4.05
N SER A 699 -1.63 -14.47 -5.03
CA SER A 699 -2.51 -14.44 -6.20
C SER A 699 -1.87 -13.89 -7.46
N SER A 700 -2.46 -14.22 -8.61
CA SER A 700 -1.95 -13.83 -9.94
C SER A 700 -0.49 -14.23 -10.12
N ALA A 701 -0.16 -15.41 -9.60
CA ALA A 701 1.22 -15.82 -9.34
C ALA A 701 1.56 -17.20 -9.90
N LYS A 702 2.83 -17.39 -10.27
CA LYS A 702 3.37 -18.69 -10.68
C LYS A 702 4.72 -18.96 -10.04
N ASN A 703 5.03 -20.21 -9.72
CA ASN A 703 6.35 -20.56 -9.18
C ASN A 703 6.69 -19.75 -7.90
N VAL A 704 5.85 -19.90 -6.87
CA VAL A 704 6.08 -19.31 -5.55
C VAL A 704 6.44 -20.42 -4.58
N VAL A 705 7.62 -20.32 -3.97
CA VAL A 705 8.15 -21.30 -3.01
C VAL A 705 8.24 -20.66 -1.64
N VAL A 706 7.49 -21.18 -0.68
CA VAL A 706 7.51 -20.80 0.73
C VAL A 706 8.04 -21.98 1.54
N LYS A 707 9.31 -21.93 1.98
CA LYS A 707 9.94 -23.10 2.61
C LYS A 707 10.74 -22.81 3.88
N ASN A 708 10.79 -23.78 4.79
CA ASN A 708 11.64 -23.72 5.99
C ASN A 708 11.40 -22.48 6.88
N ASN A 709 10.20 -21.88 6.82
CA ASN A 709 9.85 -20.75 7.69
C ASN A 709 9.31 -21.25 9.03
N THR A 710 9.47 -20.44 10.08
CA THR A 710 8.95 -20.72 11.42
C THR A 710 7.82 -19.75 11.78
N PHE A 711 6.71 -20.28 12.29
CA PHE A 711 5.54 -19.54 12.74
C PHE A 711 5.37 -19.67 14.26
N GLU A 712 5.45 -18.56 14.99
CA GLU A 712 5.39 -18.52 16.45
C GLU A 712 4.43 -17.42 16.95
N ASN A 713 3.31 -17.80 17.57
CA ASN A 713 2.41 -16.84 18.20
C ASN A 713 2.49 -16.96 19.72
N THR A 714 2.82 -15.86 20.38
CA THR A 714 2.89 -15.76 21.85
C THR A 714 1.86 -14.79 22.42
N LEU A 715 1.26 -13.95 21.58
CA LEU A 715 0.28 -12.94 21.96
C LEU A 715 -1.11 -13.26 21.39
N PRO A 716 -2.18 -13.24 22.22
CA PRO A 716 -3.55 -13.33 21.73
C PRO A 716 -3.94 -12.06 20.95
N ARG A 717 -4.97 -12.19 20.10
CA ARG A 717 -5.63 -11.09 19.39
C ARG A 717 -6.93 -10.73 20.10
N GLU A 718 -7.34 -9.47 20.09
CA GLU A 718 -8.66 -9.07 20.61
C GLU A 718 -9.78 -9.68 19.76
N LYS A 719 -9.58 -9.80 18.44
CA LYS A 719 -10.45 -10.45 17.48
C LYS A 719 -9.69 -11.62 16.84
N PRO A 720 -9.81 -12.83 17.41
CA PRO A 720 -9.21 -14.02 16.82
C PRO A 720 -9.64 -14.21 15.36
N LEU A 721 -8.67 -14.47 14.47
CA LEU A 721 -8.92 -14.75 13.07
C LEU A 721 -8.67 -16.22 12.78
N TYR A 722 -9.61 -16.87 12.09
CA TYR A 722 -9.51 -18.28 11.72
C TYR A 722 -8.28 -18.55 10.83
N CYS A 723 -7.90 -17.58 9.99
CA CYS A 723 -6.80 -17.69 9.04
C CYS A 723 -5.44 -17.29 9.62
N ARG A 724 -5.34 -17.07 10.95
CA ARG A 724 -4.11 -16.59 11.58
C ARG A 724 -2.94 -17.55 11.31
N SER A 725 -1.83 -17.01 10.80
CA SER A 725 -0.61 -17.73 10.36
C SER A 725 -0.79 -18.68 9.18
N ALA A 726 -2.00 -18.81 8.62
CA ALA A 726 -2.24 -19.62 7.44
C ALA A 726 -1.80 -18.91 6.15
N PHE A 727 -1.95 -19.60 5.03
CA PHE A 727 -1.76 -19.05 3.69
C PHE A 727 -3.09 -18.95 2.94
N TRP A 728 -3.19 -18.04 1.98
CA TRP A 728 -4.26 -17.98 1.00
C TRP A 728 -3.69 -18.04 -0.43
N VAL A 729 -4.29 -18.85 -1.30
CA VAL A 729 -3.86 -19.00 -2.70
C VAL A 729 -5.07 -18.93 -3.65
N ALA A 730 -5.00 -18.08 -4.68
CA ALA A 730 -6.01 -17.98 -5.75
C ALA A 730 -5.36 -17.50 -7.06
N HIS A 731 -5.93 -17.79 -8.23
CA HIS A 731 -5.41 -17.35 -9.54
C HIS A 731 -3.91 -17.63 -9.69
N ALA A 732 -3.49 -18.85 -9.34
CA ALA A 732 -2.09 -19.16 -9.18
C ALA A 732 -1.76 -20.58 -9.64
N SER A 733 -0.52 -20.77 -10.07
CA SER A 733 -0.02 -22.08 -10.50
C SER A 733 1.36 -22.39 -9.94
N ASP A 734 1.66 -23.68 -9.76
CA ASP A 734 2.99 -24.15 -9.34
C ASP A 734 3.42 -23.49 -8.01
N ILE A 735 2.60 -23.66 -6.98
CA ILE A 735 2.80 -23.07 -5.65
C ILE A 735 3.30 -24.15 -4.69
N PHE A 736 4.42 -23.90 -4.03
CA PHE A 736 5.08 -24.85 -3.14
C PHE A 736 5.22 -24.25 -1.74
N ILE A 737 4.41 -24.72 -0.80
CA ILE A 737 4.50 -24.36 0.60
C ILE A 737 4.98 -25.61 1.34
N VAL A 738 6.27 -25.67 1.67
CA VAL A 738 6.89 -26.93 2.11
C VAL A 738 7.81 -26.76 3.32
N ASN A 739 7.88 -27.78 4.18
CA ASN A 739 8.85 -27.84 5.28
C ASN A 739 8.80 -26.66 6.26
N ASN A 740 7.63 -26.00 6.38
CA ASN A 740 7.46 -24.93 7.35
C ASN A 740 7.07 -25.49 8.73
N VAL A 741 7.47 -24.79 9.79
CA VAL A 741 7.25 -25.19 11.18
C VAL A 741 6.24 -24.26 11.85
N PHE A 742 5.16 -24.83 12.38
CA PHE A 742 4.17 -24.11 13.19
C PHE A 742 4.34 -24.49 14.66
N LYS A 743 4.75 -23.54 15.50
CA LYS A 743 4.88 -23.76 16.94
C LYS A 743 3.49 -23.80 17.60
N PRO A 744 3.18 -24.82 18.42
CA PRO A 744 1.87 -24.97 19.03
C PRO A 744 1.64 -23.89 20.08
N ASN A 745 0.48 -23.23 20.04
CA ASN A 745 0.13 -22.19 21.01
C ASN A 745 -1.39 -22.02 21.25
N GLY A 746 -2.24 -22.66 20.45
CA GLY A 746 -3.70 -22.53 20.54
C GLY A 746 -4.26 -21.17 20.08
N LEU A 747 -3.40 -20.27 19.57
CA LEU A 747 -3.76 -18.92 19.13
C LEU A 747 -3.94 -18.80 17.61
N ALA A 748 -3.38 -19.74 16.85
CA ALA A 748 -3.53 -19.90 15.40
C ALA A 748 -4.21 -21.25 15.12
N PRO A 749 -5.56 -21.28 14.97
CA PRO A 749 -6.31 -22.52 14.99
C PRO A 749 -6.13 -23.37 13.72
N ASN A 750 -5.91 -22.73 12.57
CA ASN A 750 -5.84 -23.40 11.27
C ASN A 750 -4.46 -23.21 10.63
N ALA A 751 -3.44 -23.88 11.19
CA ALA A 751 -2.15 -23.97 10.53
C ALA A 751 -2.31 -24.76 9.21
N GLY A 752 -2.14 -24.09 8.07
CA GLY A 752 -2.43 -24.68 6.77
C GLY A 752 -2.47 -23.67 5.63
N VAL A 753 -3.00 -24.11 4.48
CA VAL A 753 -3.28 -23.27 3.32
C VAL A 753 -4.75 -23.34 2.95
N PHE A 754 -5.38 -22.17 2.87
CA PHE A 754 -6.67 -21.96 2.24
C PHE A 754 -6.46 -21.65 0.76
N PHE A 755 -7.31 -22.15 -0.12
CA PHE A 755 -7.18 -21.89 -1.55
C PHE A 755 -8.50 -21.95 -2.30
N ASP A 756 -8.49 -21.36 -3.50
CA ASP A 756 -9.60 -21.40 -4.45
C ASP A 756 -9.34 -22.48 -5.51
N SER A 757 -9.96 -23.66 -5.39
CA SER A 757 -9.68 -24.80 -6.28
C SER A 757 -10.04 -24.56 -7.74
N GLU A 758 -10.93 -23.62 -8.04
CA GLU A 758 -11.29 -23.26 -9.42
C GLU A 758 -10.17 -22.52 -10.15
N SER A 759 -9.35 -21.76 -9.41
CA SER A 759 -8.31 -20.88 -9.97
C SER A 759 -6.87 -21.30 -9.63
N VAL A 760 -6.70 -22.37 -8.84
CA VAL A 760 -5.38 -22.86 -8.40
C VAL A 760 -5.00 -24.17 -9.09
N LYS A 761 -3.79 -24.20 -9.65
CA LYS A 761 -3.22 -25.40 -10.30
C LYS A 761 -1.89 -25.77 -9.65
N ASN A 762 -1.64 -27.08 -9.43
CA ASN A 762 -0.38 -27.59 -8.90
C ASN A 762 0.06 -26.96 -7.56
N LEU A 763 -0.85 -26.92 -6.58
CA LEU A 763 -0.52 -26.54 -5.20
C LEU A 763 0.11 -27.73 -4.46
N THR A 764 1.34 -27.55 -3.97
CA THR A 764 2.04 -28.50 -3.10
C THR A 764 2.12 -27.95 -1.68
N PHE A 765 1.42 -28.60 -0.74
CA PHE A 765 1.50 -28.32 0.69
C PHE A 765 1.97 -29.59 1.42
N LYS A 766 3.29 -29.76 1.61
CA LYS A 766 3.89 -31.00 2.14
C LYS A 766 5.05 -30.74 3.10
N GLY A 767 5.23 -31.63 4.07
CA GLY A 767 6.28 -31.51 5.09
C GLY A 767 6.12 -30.34 6.06
N ASN A 768 4.99 -29.63 6.02
CA ASN A 768 4.68 -28.57 6.98
C ASN A 768 4.24 -29.19 8.30
N SER A 769 5.02 -28.97 9.36
CA SER A 769 4.86 -29.64 10.64
C SER A 769 4.32 -28.72 11.73
N ILE A 770 3.33 -29.21 12.49
CA ILE A 770 3.00 -28.69 13.81
C ILE A 770 3.88 -29.44 14.82
N GLU A 771 4.70 -28.69 15.57
CA GLU A 771 5.60 -29.27 16.59
C GLU A 771 4.90 -29.60 17.90
#